data_AF-A0A1Q9LQS6-F1
#
_entry.id   AF-A0A1Q9LQS6-F1
#
_cell.length_a   1.000
_cell.length_b   1.000
_cell.length_c   1.000
_cell.angle_alpha   90.00
_cell.angle_beta   90.00
_cell.angle_gamma   90.00
#
_symmetry.space_group_name_H-M   'P 1'
#
loop_
_entity.id
_entity.type
_entity.pdbx_description
1 polymer ?
#
loop_
_entity_poly.entity_id
_entity_poly.type
_entity_poly.pdbx_seq_one_letter_code
_entity_poly.pdbx_strand_id
1 'polypeptide(L)'
;MTEGHAGDLASARGMVGAAAKALMARAGVLAGRAHALLGASEALRERAGDQLGGLLDELVRTELAQRPITDLRGLVGKGVRLNVLDDAGYSTVERVLRVDVHRLQAVQGVGQQSARQVHAAARRLARDTRLEVRFRFDPDRKRPAETQLLATLAAARRAGGVPQEPLRRFVARAEALVRAAEPTSSRAGMLFRFGSRKQDALVALARLDALLSDPSTRALFQEVEQLERAVDPATHRPDQVWREFGQDAAAFTALVSTLTGHRDDEREAAQGFLPDELRQAISAVPLDTRRLRATLRGYQVFGAQYAIHRERAVLGDEMGLGKTVQALATIAHLAANGQTRFLVVCPASVQVNWLNEISKHTDLTGHSLHGADRLIAMHHWLRTGGVAVTTFTTLGKLTGITGSGIALVVVDEAHYVKNPNAQRARHVAAVVGEAQRALFLTGTPMENRVEEFRNLVEHLQPAVARGLDPADALAGAKRFRRAVASVYLRRNQEDVLTELPDKIEVEDWVRFSPDDSAAYEQAVRSGNFMAMRRAAFASSQSAKLERLVEVVREAREDGLKVLVFSTFLDVLEVVRVALGAAVVGVITGAVPPAARQRVVDDFTRREGHAVLLSQIDAGGVGLNVQAASVVIIAEPQWKPGTEEQAIARAHRMGQVRKVQVHRLLAQSSVDERIREVQERKSTLFDEFARKSDAKDADRRATDTTEHRPADDGAAVTEQGIVRAEQHRLGITA
;
A
#
# COMPACT_ATOMS: atom_id res chain seq x y z
N MET A 1 -13.55 28.11 51.45
CA MET A 1 -12.31 27.38 51.08
C MET A 1 -11.52 26.85 52.29
N THR A 2 -12.09 26.71 53.50
CA THR A 2 -11.28 26.52 54.73
C THR A 2 -11.62 25.27 55.57
N GLU A 3 -12.76 24.61 55.41
CA GLU A 3 -13.10 23.41 56.22
C GLU A 3 -12.62 22.08 55.60
N GLY A 4 -12.65 21.93 54.27
CA GLY A 4 -12.17 20.70 53.60
C GLY A 4 -10.66 20.47 53.73
N HIS A 5 -9.86 21.54 53.76
CA HIS A 5 -8.39 21.45 53.87
C HIS A 5 -7.92 20.98 55.26
N ALA A 6 -8.69 21.25 56.33
CA ALA A 6 -8.34 20.84 57.68
C ALA A 6 -8.59 19.33 57.91
N GLY A 7 -9.66 18.79 57.31
CA GLY A 7 -9.98 17.36 57.35
C GLY A 7 -8.94 16.48 56.62
N ASP A 8 -8.51 16.91 55.43
CA ASP A 8 -7.51 16.20 54.62
C ASP A 8 -6.14 16.14 55.33
N LEU A 9 -5.75 17.21 56.03
CA LEU A 9 -4.51 17.28 56.80
C LEU A 9 -4.55 16.42 58.08
N ALA A 10 -5.71 16.32 58.73
CA ALA A 10 -5.89 15.44 59.88
C ALA A 10 -5.82 13.96 59.47
N SER A 11 -6.47 13.60 58.35
CA SER A 11 -6.37 12.27 57.75
C SER A 11 -4.92 11.92 57.39
N ALA A 12 -4.21 12.83 56.70
CA ALA A 12 -2.80 12.62 56.33
C ALA A 12 -1.87 12.43 57.53
N ARG A 13 -2.13 13.10 58.67
CA ARG A 13 -1.37 12.86 59.92
C ARG A 13 -1.57 11.44 60.44
N GLY A 14 -2.77 10.88 60.32
CA GLY A 14 -3.08 9.50 60.70
C GLY A 14 -2.35 8.46 59.85
N MET A 15 -1.99 8.80 58.61
CA MET A 15 -1.30 7.88 57.68
C MET A 15 0.24 7.85 57.84
N VAL A 16 0.85 8.73 58.64
CA VAL A 16 2.31 8.81 58.76
C VAL A 16 2.93 7.50 59.26
N GLY A 17 3.99 7.06 58.59
CA GLY A 17 4.68 5.79 58.83
C GLY A 17 4.31 4.74 57.78
N ALA A 18 3.83 3.57 58.22
CA ALA A 18 3.61 2.43 57.33
C ALA A 18 2.57 2.69 56.22
N ALA A 19 1.47 3.39 56.53
CA ALA A 19 0.42 3.68 55.55
C ALA A 19 0.91 4.67 54.47
N ALA A 20 1.63 5.72 54.84
CA ALA A 20 2.28 6.63 53.91
C ALA A 20 3.29 5.90 53.01
N LYS A 21 4.08 4.98 53.59
CA LYS A 21 5.02 4.14 52.82
C LYS A 21 4.29 3.24 51.81
N ALA A 22 3.17 2.62 52.19
CA ALA A 22 2.37 1.81 51.30
C ALA A 22 1.72 2.64 50.17
N LEU A 23 1.22 3.84 50.48
CA LEU A 23 0.64 4.75 49.50
C LEU A 23 1.67 5.21 48.46
N MET A 24 2.86 5.61 48.91
CA MET A 24 3.97 5.98 48.02
C MET A 24 4.45 4.80 47.18
N ALA A 25 4.55 3.59 47.76
CA ALA A 25 4.89 2.40 47.01
C ALA A 25 3.86 2.10 45.92
N ARG A 26 2.56 2.21 46.23
CA ARG A 26 1.48 2.04 45.24
C ARG A 26 1.57 3.09 44.13
N ALA A 27 1.78 4.36 44.46
CA ALA A 27 1.98 5.41 43.47
C ALA A 27 3.20 5.14 42.59
N GLY A 28 4.30 4.69 43.18
CA GLY A 28 5.53 4.31 42.47
C GLY A 28 5.31 3.15 41.49
N VAL A 29 4.60 2.11 41.89
CA VAL A 29 4.25 0.98 41.00
C VAL A 29 3.40 1.47 39.82
N LEU A 30 2.38 2.27 40.08
CA LEU A 30 1.50 2.81 39.04
C LEU A 30 2.25 3.76 38.09
N ALA A 31 3.12 4.61 38.62
CA ALA A 31 3.97 5.49 37.82
C ALA A 31 4.97 4.69 36.97
N GLY A 32 5.58 3.65 37.52
CA GLY A 32 6.48 2.75 36.79
C GLY A 32 5.79 2.02 35.64
N ARG A 33 4.57 1.52 35.87
CA ARG A 33 3.71 0.91 34.84
C ARG A 33 3.38 1.89 33.71
N ALA A 34 2.95 3.11 34.07
CA ALA A 34 2.68 4.17 33.10
C ALA A 34 3.94 4.56 32.31
N HIS A 35 5.09 4.67 32.98
CA HIS A 35 6.37 4.97 32.34
C HIS A 35 6.80 3.89 31.35
N ALA A 36 6.65 2.61 31.72
CA ALA A 36 6.92 1.49 30.83
C ALA A 36 6.06 1.54 29.56
N LEU A 37 4.77 1.87 29.68
CA LEU A 37 3.88 2.05 28.52
C LEU A 37 4.27 3.24 27.63
N LEU A 38 4.74 4.34 28.22
CA LEU A 38 5.21 5.51 27.46
C LEU A 38 6.43 5.16 26.58
N GLY A 39 7.32 4.30 27.06
CA GLY A 39 8.50 3.81 26.32
C GLY A 39 8.26 2.55 25.46
N ALA A 40 7.11 1.88 25.62
CA ALA A 40 6.86 0.57 24.99
C ALA A 40 6.97 0.61 23.45
N SER A 41 6.51 1.68 22.81
CA SER A 41 6.54 1.78 21.34
C SER A 41 7.97 1.77 20.79
N GLU A 42 8.91 2.44 21.45
CA GLU A 42 10.31 2.49 21.04
C GLU A 42 11.01 1.15 21.32
N ALA A 43 10.86 0.62 22.54
CA ALA A 43 11.44 -0.66 22.94
C ALA A 43 10.95 -1.84 22.06
N LEU A 44 9.67 -1.86 21.69
CA LEU A 44 9.13 -2.91 20.80
C LEU A 44 9.64 -2.76 19.36
N ARG A 45 9.87 -1.54 18.88
CA ARG A 45 10.46 -1.31 17.56
C ARG A 45 11.92 -1.76 17.53
N GLU A 46 12.71 -1.44 18.55
CA GLU A 46 14.09 -1.91 18.68
C GLU A 46 14.15 -3.45 18.68
N ARG A 47 13.34 -4.09 19.53
CA ARG A 47 13.21 -5.55 19.58
C ARG A 47 12.80 -6.17 18.24
N ALA A 48 11.85 -5.55 17.53
CA ALA A 48 11.44 -6.01 16.20
C ALA A 48 12.55 -5.83 15.17
N GLY A 49 13.34 -4.76 15.27
CA GLY A 49 14.53 -4.51 14.44
C GLY A 49 15.58 -5.60 14.61
N ASP A 50 15.88 -6.00 15.84
CA ASP A 50 16.82 -7.09 16.13
C ASP A 50 16.33 -8.44 15.57
N GLN A 51 15.04 -8.75 15.79
CA GLN A 51 14.41 -9.97 15.26
C GLN A 51 14.46 -10.01 13.73
N LEU A 52 14.14 -8.88 13.07
CA LEU A 52 14.23 -8.75 11.63
C LEU A 52 15.68 -8.87 11.13
N GLY A 53 16.63 -8.28 11.85
CA GLY A 53 18.06 -8.37 11.55
C GLY A 53 18.54 -9.83 11.50
N GLY A 54 18.14 -10.64 12.48
CA GLY A 54 18.43 -12.08 12.50
C GLY A 54 17.79 -12.87 11.36
N LEU A 55 16.54 -12.54 11.00
CA LEU A 55 15.85 -13.14 9.85
C LEU A 55 16.53 -12.79 8.52
N LEU A 56 16.95 -11.52 8.35
CA LEU A 56 17.72 -11.08 7.18
C LEU A 56 19.08 -11.78 7.09
N ASP A 57 19.78 -11.98 8.22
CA ASP A 57 21.04 -12.72 8.26
C ASP A 57 20.86 -14.21 7.87
N GLU A 58 19.74 -14.82 8.22
CA GLU A 58 19.40 -16.18 7.80
C GLU A 58 19.12 -16.26 6.29
N LEU A 59 18.37 -15.30 5.74
CA LEU A 59 18.10 -15.21 4.31
C LEU A 59 19.39 -14.98 3.51
N VAL A 60 20.25 -14.05 3.94
CA VAL A 60 21.55 -13.79 3.31
C VAL A 60 22.44 -15.04 3.33
N ARG A 61 22.49 -15.77 4.45
CA ARG A 61 23.22 -17.05 4.51
C ARG A 61 22.65 -18.08 3.55
N THR A 62 21.33 -18.18 3.45
CA THR A 62 20.67 -19.12 2.53
C THR A 62 20.99 -18.80 1.07
N GLU A 63 20.96 -17.52 0.69
CA GLU A 63 21.34 -17.04 -0.64
C GLU A 63 22.82 -17.33 -0.95
N LEU A 64 23.73 -16.96 -0.04
CA LEU A 64 25.17 -17.20 -0.22
C LEU A 64 25.55 -18.68 -0.21
N ALA A 65 24.71 -19.55 0.36
CA ALA A 65 24.90 -20.99 0.33
C ALA A 65 24.57 -21.59 -1.05
N GLN A 66 23.76 -20.90 -1.86
CA GLN A 66 23.46 -21.27 -3.24
C GLN A 66 24.46 -20.66 -4.24
N ARG A 67 25.20 -19.61 -3.84
CA ARG A 67 26.20 -18.95 -4.68
C ARG A 67 27.55 -19.68 -4.66
N PRO A 68 28.05 -20.15 -5.82
CA PRO A 68 29.33 -20.84 -5.90
C PRO A 68 30.49 -19.87 -5.59
N ILE A 69 31.60 -20.39 -5.07
CA ILE A 69 32.81 -19.59 -4.80
C ILE A 69 33.34 -18.86 -6.04
N THR A 70 33.03 -19.38 -7.24
CA THR A 70 33.37 -18.76 -8.53
C THR A 70 32.74 -17.39 -8.74
N ASP A 71 31.66 -17.03 -8.04
CA ASP A 71 31.04 -15.69 -8.12
C ASP A 71 31.98 -14.60 -7.59
N LEU A 72 33.02 -14.97 -6.84
CA LEU A 72 34.05 -14.03 -6.38
C LEU A 72 35.05 -13.66 -7.49
N ARG A 73 34.98 -14.28 -8.68
CA ARG A 73 36.00 -14.17 -9.76
C ARG A 73 36.16 -12.77 -10.38
N GLY A 74 35.28 -11.81 -10.06
CA GLY A 74 35.44 -10.38 -10.38
C GLY A 74 35.78 -9.47 -9.20
N LEU A 75 35.78 -10.00 -7.97
CA LEU A 75 35.99 -9.26 -6.72
C LEU A 75 37.39 -9.49 -6.12
N VAL A 76 38.10 -10.50 -6.59
CA VAL A 76 39.46 -10.86 -6.17
C VAL A 76 40.50 -10.47 -7.22
N GLY A 77 41.76 -10.29 -6.81
CA GLY A 77 42.83 -9.88 -7.71
C GLY A 77 43.20 -10.97 -8.74
N LYS A 78 43.78 -10.55 -9.88
CA LYS A 78 44.33 -11.47 -10.89
C LYS A 78 45.36 -12.41 -10.23
N GLY A 79 45.16 -13.72 -10.36
CA GLY A 79 46.06 -14.75 -9.81
C GLY A 79 45.51 -15.54 -8.61
N VAL A 80 44.36 -15.15 -8.04
CA VAL A 80 43.69 -15.93 -6.98
C VAL A 80 43.03 -17.18 -7.58
N ARG A 81 43.44 -18.36 -7.11
CA ARG A 81 42.94 -19.66 -7.59
C ARG A 81 41.74 -20.14 -6.77
N LEU A 82 40.54 -19.70 -7.14
CA LEU A 82 39.30 -20.09 -6.45
C LEU A 82 39.02 -21.60 -6.54
N ASN A 83 39.42 -22.27 -7.62
CA ASN A 83 39.23 -23.71 -7.79
C ASN A 83 39.96 -24.52 -6.70
N VAL A 84 41.12 -24.06 -6.21
CA VAL A 84 41.86 -24.75 -5.13
C VAL A 84 41.08 -24.74 -3.82
N LEU A 85 40.33 -23.66 -3.57
CA LEU A 85 39.46 -23.57 -2.40
C LEU A 85 38.18 -24.40 -2.60
N ASP A 86 37.64 -24.44 -3.81
CA ASP A 86 36.51 -25.30 -4.19
C ASP A 86 36.84 -26.79 -3.96
N ASP A 87 37.99 -27.25 -4.49
CA ASP A 87 38.51 -28.61 -4.31
C ASP A 87 38.74 -28.96 -2.82
N ALA A 88 39.07 -27.95 -2.00
CA ALA A 88 39.23 -28.09 -0.56
C ALA A 88 37.89 -28.06 0.23
N GLY A 89 36.75 -28.05 -0.46
CA GLY A 89 35.42 -28.09 0.13
C GLY A 89 34.79 -26.73 0.43
N TYR A 90 35.45 -25.62 0.07
CA TYR A 90 34.91 -24.26 0.17
C TYR A 90 34.16 -23.87 -1.11
N SER A 91 33.19 -24.68 -1.52
CA SER A 91 32.50 -24.55 -2.81
C SER A 91 31.53 -23.38 -2.90
N THR A 92 31.16 -22.76 -1.78
CA THR A 92 30.18 -21.67 -1.73
C THR A 92 30.72 -20.47 -0.97
N VAL A 93 30.17 -19.29 -1.27
CA VAL A 93 30.54 -18.03 -0.61
C VAL A 93 30.25 -18.11 0.90
N GLU A 94 29.16 -18.78 1.29
CA GLU A 94 28.79 -18.98 2.69
C GLU A 94 29.83 -19.80 3.46
N ARG A 95 30.36 -20.87 2.87
CA ARG A 95 31.39 -21.70 3.50
C ARG A 95 32.69 -20.93 3.73
N VAL A 96 33.06 -20.05 2.80
CA VAL A 96 34.21 -19.14 2.95
C VAL A 96 33.99 -18.21 4.15
N LEU A 97 32.79 -17.64 4.30
CA LEU A 97 32.47 -16.71 5.38
C LEU A 97 32.42 -17.36 6.77
N ARG A 98 32.13 -18.66 6.86
CA ARG A 98 32.12 -19.41 8.12
C ARG A 98 33.49 -19.63 8.74
N VAL A 99 34.57 -19.48 7.96
CA VAL A 99 35.92 -19.77 8.42
C VAL A 99 36.77 -18.50 8.47
N ASP A 100 37.73 -18.48 9.38
CA ASP A 100 38.70 -17.39 9.43
C ASP A 100 39.75 -17.53 8.32
N VAL A 101 40.38 -16.39 7.99
CA VAL A 101 41.44 -16.29 6.97
C VAL A 101 42.56 -17.32 7.18
N HIS A 102 42.88 -17.67 8.43
CA HIS A 102 43.91 -18.66 8.75
C HIS A 102 43.56 -20.07 8.24
N ARG A 103 42.28 -20.48 8.28
CA ARG A 103 41.87 -21.78 7.73
C ARG A 103 41.95 -21.81 6.21
N LEU A 104 41.61 -20.70 5.55
CA LEU A 104 41.79 -20.56 4.10
C LEU A 104 43.26 -20.61 3.69
N GLN A 105 44.16 -20.03 4.49
CA GLN A 105 45.61 -20.08 4.28
C GLN A 105 46.20 -21.49 4.47
N ALA A 106 45.56 -22.34 5.29
CA ALA A 106 46.02 -23.71 5.50
C ALA A 106 45.82 -24.61 4.27
N VAL A 107 45.03 -24.18 3.28
CA VAL A 107 44.83 -24.89 2.01
C VAL A 107 46.10 -24.77 1.16
N GLN A 108 46.63 -25.93 0.74
CA GLN A 108 47.84 -25.99 -0.08
C GLN A 108 47.63 -25.22 -1.40
N GLY A 109 48.48 -24.23 -1.67
CA GLY A 109 48.39 -23.38 -2.86
C GLY A 109 47.64 -22.06 -2.66
N VAL A 110 47.17 -21.76 -1.44
CA VAL A 110 46.53 -20.48 -1.09
C VAL A 110 47.46 -19.62 -0.22
N GLY A 111 47.97 -18.53 -0.79
CA GLY A 111 48.80 -17.57 -0.05
C GLY A 111 47.99 -16.70 0.93
N GLN A 112 48.66 -16.11 1.92
CA GLN A 112 48.03 -15.24 2.92
C GLN A 112 47.26 -14.06 2.28
N GLN A 113 47.82 -13.45 1.23
CA GLN A 113 47.16 -12.36 0.50
C GLN A 113 45.93 -12.86 -0.25
N SER A 114 45.99 -14.04 -0.87
CA SER A 114 44.86 -14.67 -1.55
C SER A 114 43.72 -14.99 -0.58
N ALA A 115 44.03 -15.58 0.58
CA ALA A 115 43.06 -15.87 1.63
C ALA A 115 42.36 -14.59 2.14
N ARG A 116 43.11 -13.50 2.37
CA ARG A 116 42.55 -12.19 2.76
C ARG A 116 41.65 -11.60 1.68
N GLN A 117 42.06 -11.66 0.42
CA GLN A 117 41.27 -11.15 -0.71
C GLN A 117 39.96 -11.93 -0.87
N VAL A 118 40.01 -13.25 -0.82
CA VAL A 118 38.83 -14.10 -0.92
C VAL A 118 37.85 -13.81 0.21
N HIS A 119 38.33 -13.73 1.46
CA HIS A 119 37.47 -13.40 2.60
C HIS A 119 36.87 -11.99 2.51
N ALA A 120 37.66 -11.01 2.06
CA ALA A 120 37.19 -9.64 1.87
C ALA A 120 36.15 -9.55 0.74
N ALA A 121 36.36 -10.26 -0.37
CA ALA A 121 35.42 -10.36 -1.48
C ALA A 121 34.11 -11.03 -1.04
N ALA A 122 34.19 -12.14 -0.29
CA ALA A 122 33.03 -12.81 0.27
C ALA A 122 32.25 -11.89 1.22
N ARG A 123 32.95 -11.13 2.09
CA ARG A 123 32.30 -10.14 2.97
C ARG A 123 31.67 -8.99 2.20
N ARG A 124 32.29 -8.53 1.10
CA ARG A 124 31.70 -7.52 0.23
C ARG A 124 30.43 -8.07 -0.42
N LEU A 125 30.50 -9.24 -1.04
CA LEU A 125 29.34 -9.88 -1.65
C LEU A 125 28.22 -10.14 -0.63
N ALA A 126 28.54 -10.51 0.61
CA ALA A 126 27.54 -10.65 1.67
C ALA A 126 26.87 -9.33 2.06
N ARG A 127 27.63 -8.23 2.11
CA ARG A 127 27.06 -6.89 2.33
C ARG A 127 26.16 -6.48 1.17
N ASP A 128 26.61 -6.69 -0.06
CA ASP A 128 25.84 -6.37 -1.27
C ASP A 128 24.56 -7.23 -1.32
N THR A 129 24.67 -8.53 -1.04
CA THR A 129 23.53 -9.46 -0.92
C THR A 129 22.57 -9.02 0.18
N ARG A 130 23.05 -8.56 1.33
CA ARG A 130 22.19 -8.02 2.40
C ARG A 130 21.39 -6.79 1.97
N LEU A 131 21.89 -6.00 1.02
CA LEU A 131 21.17 -4.85 0.45
C LEU A 131 20.11 -5.29 -0.59
N GLU A 132 20.26 -6.48 -1.16
CA GLU A 132 19.35 -7.04 -2.17
C GLU A 132 18.26 -7.94 -1.57
N VAL A 133 18.57 -8.67 -0.50
CA VAL A 133 17.64 -9.62 0.15
C VAL A 133 16.41 -8.89 0.67
N ARG A 134 15.24 -9.47 0.38
CA ARG A 134 13.94 -8.94 0.76
C ARG A 134 13.28 -9.88 1.76
N PHE A 135 12.92 -9.36 2.93
CA PHE A 135 12.16 -10.13 3.92
C PHE A 135 10.66 -10.09 3.59
N ARG A 136 10.03 -11.27 3.59
CA ARG A 136 8.59 -11.44 3.42
C ARG A 136 8.09 -12.49 4.40
N PHE A 137 6.92 -12.25 4.99
CA PHE A 137 6.24 -13.26 5.78
C PHE A 137 5.64 -14.32 4.85
N ASP A 138 5.79 -15.58 5.21
CA ASP A 138 5.20 -16.71 4.47
C ASP A 138 3.97 -17.23 5.24
N PRO A 139 2.74 -16.87 4.82
CA PRO A 139 1.52 -17.31 5.51
C PRO A 139 1.27 -18.82 5.40
N ASP A 140 1.90 -19.48 4.43
CA ASP A 140 1.77 -20.92 4.18
C ASP A 140 2.85 -21.70 4.94
N ARG A 141 3.99 -21.06 5.28
CA ARG A 141 5.07 -21.60 6.12
C ARG A 141 5.32 -20.73 7.36
N LYS A 142 4.47 -20.89 8.38
CA LYS A 142 4.50 -20.14 9.64
C LYS A 142 5.71 -20.47 10.53
N ARG A 143 6.89 -19.95 10.21
CA ARG A 143 8.11 -20.17 10.99
C ARG A 143 7.99 -19.56 12.41
N PRO A 144 8.59 -20.17 13.46
CA PRO A 144 8.53 -19.63 14.82
C PRO A 144 9.12 -18.21 14.94
N ALA A 145 10.25 -17.93 14.27
CA ALA A 145 10.89 -16.62 14.28
C ALA A 145 10.02 -15.54 13.61
N GLU A 146 9.36 -15.87 12.51
CA GLU A 146 8.39 -14.97 11.86
C GLU A 146 7.18 -14.70 12.74
N THR A 147 6.65 -15.74 13.40
CA THR A 147 5.53 -15.63 14.34
C THR A 147 5.89 -14.71 15.51
N GLN A 148 7.11 -14.83 16.03
CA GLN A 148 7.62 -13.99 17.10
C GLN A 148 7.75 -12.53 16.66
N LEU A 149 8.28 -12.29 15.45
CA LEU A 149 8.34 -10.95 14.88
C LEU A 149 6.94 -10.36 14.68
N LEU A 150 5.98 -11.13 14.15
CA LEU A 150 4.58 -10.69 14.00
C LEU A 150 3.96 -10.30 15.34
N ALA A 151 4.17 -11.09 16.40
CA ALA A 151 3.70 -10.76 17.73
C ALA A 151 4.30 -9.44 18.25
N THR A 152 5.61 -9.24 18.07
CA THR A 152 6.27 -7.97 18.44
C THR A 152 5.73 -6.78 17.64
N LEU A 153 5.53 -6.94 16.32
CA LEU A 153 4.96 -5.90 15.47
C LEU A 153 3.51 -5.59 15.87
N ALA A 154 2.70 -6.60 16.18
CA ALA A 154 1.31 -6.44 16.61
C ALA A 154 1.24 -5.68 17.95
N ALA A 155 2.12 -6.01 18.89
CA ALA A 155 2.30 -5.27 20.13
C ALA A 155 2.76 -3.81 19.88
N ALA A 156 3.71 -3.59 18.97
CA ALA A 156 4.20 -2.25 18.62
C ALA A 156 3.10 -1.37 18.02
N ARG A 157 2.20 -1.95 17.21
CA ARG A 157 1.00 -1.24 16.70
C ARG A 157 0.08 -0.80 17.82
N ARG A 158 -0.20 -1.70 18.77
CA ARG A 158 -1.05 -1.41 19.94
C ARG A 158 -0.41 -0.35 20.83
N ALA A 159 0.91 -0.36 20.98
CA ALA A 159 1.66 0.66 21.71
C ALA A 159 1.53 2.07 21.10
N GLY A 160 1.30 2.18 19.79
CA GLY A 160 1.02 3.46 19.13
C GLY A 160 -0.32 4.10 19.55
N GLY A 161 -1.25 3.32 20.09
CA GLY A 161 -2.54 3.80 20.60
C GLY A 161 -2.51 4.21 22.08
N VAL A 162 -1.38 4.10 22.77
CA VAL A 162 -1.25 4.42 24.19
C VAL A 162 -1.50 5.92 24.42
N PRO A 163 -2.39 6.30 25.37
CA PRO A 163 -2.71 7.70 25.66
C PRO A 163 -1.54 8.40 26.36
N GLN A 164 -0.63 8.97 25.55
CA GLN A 164 0.61 9.59 26.01
C GLN A 164 0.37 10.68 27.05
N GLU A 165 -0.56 11.60 26.78
CA GLU A 165 -0.73 12.81 27.58
C GLU A 165 -1.34 12.54 28.97
N PRO A 166 -2.43 11.77 29.13
CA PRO A 166 -2.93 11.37 30.45
C PRO A 166 -1.87 10.66 31.30
N LEU A 167 -1.11 9.74 30.69
CA LEU A 167 -0.06 8.99 31.40
C LEU A 167 1.09 9.90 31.83
N ARG A 168 1.58 10.80 30.95
CA ARG A 168 2.64 11.77 31.29
C ARG A 168 2.21 12.69 32.44
N ARG A 169 0.97 13.21 32.41
CA ARG A 169 0.43 14.03 33.50
C ARG A 169 0.37 13.26 34.82
N PHE A 170 -0.09 12.01 34.78
CA PHE A 170 -0.14 11.16 35.97
C PHE A 170 1.26 10.92 36.53
N VAL A 171 2.23 10.49 35.70
CA VAL A 171 3.62 10.22 36.11
C VAL A 171 4.26 11.45 36.74
N ALA A 172 4.19 12.60 36.05
CA ALA A 172 4.78 13.84 36.54
C ALA A 172 4.21 14.26 37.90
N ARG A 173 2.89 14.13 38.08
CA ARG A 173 2.20 14.49 39.32
C ARG A 173 2.48 13.48 40.44
N ALA A 174 2.43 12.19 40.16
CA ALA A 174 2.70 11.14 41.12
C ALA A 174 4.13 11.21 41.65
N GLU A 175 5.13 11.34 40.78
CA GLU A 175 6.53 11.46 41.18
C GLU A 175 6.82 12.71 42.01
N ALA A 176 6.26 13.86 41.63
CA ALA A 176 6.42 15.10 42.38
C ALA A 176 5.83 14.98 43.80
N LEU A 177 4.65 14.37 43.92
CA LEU A 177 3.98 14.14 45.20
C LEU A 177 4.71 13.09 46.05
N VAL A 178 5.21 12.01 45.46
CA VAL A 178 6.01 10.99 46.16
C VAL A 178 7.30 11.61 46.72
N ARG A 179 8.04 12.40 45.92
CA ARG A 179 9.25 13.11 46.40
C ARG A 179 8.93 14.08 47.55
N ALA A 180 7.83 14.81 47.46
CA ALA A 180 7.42 15.75 48.50
C ALA A 180 6.88 15.05 49.77
N ALA A 181 6.26 13.88 49.63
CA ALA A 181 5.68 13.09 50.71
C ALA A 181 6.66 12.10 51.37
N GLU A 182 7.83 11.82 50.77
CA GLU A 182 8.90 10.96 51.30
C GLU A 182 9.13 11.08 52.82
N PRO A 183 9.15 12.29 53.42
CA PRO A 183 9.44 12.45 54.86
C PRO A 183 8.39 11.81 55.77
N THR A 184 7.16 11.65 55.26
CA THR A 184 6.05 11.03 55.98
C THR A 184 6.16 9.50 56.08
N SER A 185 7.14 8.89 55.40
CA SER A 185 7.42 7.44 55.46
C SER A 185 7.89 6.96 56.84
N SER A 186 8.43 7.87 57.67
CA SER A 186 8.95 7.55 59.01
C SER A 186 8.43 8.55 60.05
N ARG A 187 7.89 8.01 61.15
CA ARG A 187 7.46 8.83 62.30
C ARG A 187 8.64 9.59 62.93
N ALA A 188 9.81 8.97 63.00
CA ALA A 188 11.04 9.62 63.44
C ALA A 188 11.52 10.69 62.44
N GLY A 189 11.38 10.43 61.13
CA GLY A 189 11.70 11.40 60.07
C GLY A 189 10.82 12.67 60.09
N MET A 190 9.60 12.56 60.63
CA MET A 190 8.69 13.70 60.83
C MET A 190 8.93 14.46 62.14
N LEU A 191 9.64 13.88 63.11
CA LEU A 191 9.85 14.47 64.44
C LEU A 191 10.74 15.73 64.41
N PHE A 192 11.66 15.78 63.44
CA PHE A 192 12.64 16.86 63.28
C PHE A 192 12.25 17.90 62.22
N ARG A 193 11.05 17.80 61.64
CA ARG A 193 10.53 18.78 60.67
C ARG A 193 9.56 19.74 61.34
N PHE A 194 9.79 21.03 61.15
CA PHE A 194 9.01 22.10 61.77
C PHE A 194 8.45 23.07 60.71
N GLY A 195 7.42 23.81 61.09
CA GLY A 195 6.83 24.87 60.28
C GLY A 195 6.30 24.39 58.92
N SER A 196 6.51 25.19 57.87
CA SER A 196 6.03 24.95 56.51
C SER A 196 6.45 23.59 55.95
N ARG A 197 7.70 23.17 56.16
CA ARG A 197 8.23 21.90 55.61
C ARG A 197 7.49 20.65 56.10
N LYS A 198 6.96 20.67 57.33
CA LYS A 198 6.13 19.58 57.87
C LYS A 198 4.75 19.58 57.23
N GLN A 199 4.20 20.77 57.05
CA GLN A 199 2.88 20.99 56.47
C GLN A 199 2.88 20.61 54.98
N ASP A 200 3.91 21.01 54.22
CA ASP A 200 4.08 20.68 52.81
C ASP A 200 4.13 19.16 52.56
N ALA A 201 4.84 18.41 53.41
CA ALA A 201 4.91 16.95 53.30
C ALA A 201 3.57 16.27 53.59
N LEU A 202 2.80 16.78 54.57
CA LEU A 202 1.46 16.29 54.87
C LEU A 202 0.45 16.65 53.77
N VAL A 203 0.55 17.87 53.20
CA VAL A 203 -0.25 18.29 52.04
C VAL A 203 0.06 17.41 50.83
N ALA A 204 1.34 17.11 50.59
CA ALA A 204 1.75 16.21 49.51
C ALA A 204 1.17 14.80 49.70
N LEU A 205 1.20 14.27 50.93
CA LEU A 205 0.62 12.97 51.25
C LEU A 205 -0.90 12.94 51.04
N ALA A 206 -1.62 13.98 51.49
CA ALA A 206 -3.07 14.10 51.26
C ALA A 206 -3.40 14.17 49.75
N ARG A 207 -2.64 14.98 48.99
CA ARG A 207 -2.80 15.10 47.54
C ARG A 207 -2.47 13.80 46.80
N LEU A 208 -1.53 13.00 47.30
CA LEU A 208 -1.20 11.70 46.74
C LEU A 208 -2.34 10.71 46.94
N ASP A 209 -2.96 10.68 48.13
CA ASP A 209 -4.12 9.84 48.41
C ASP A 209 -5.32 10.23 47.55
N ALA A 210 -5.57 11.54 47.43
CA ALA A 210 -6.61 12.07 46.55
C ALA A 210 -6.37 11.69 45.08
N LEU A 211 -5.13 11.79 44.59
CA LEU A 211 -4.76 11.39 43.23
C LEU A 211 -5.04 9.92 42.96
N LEU A 212 -4.70 9.03 43.90
CA LEU A 212 -4.89 7.59 43.77
C LEU A 212 -6.36 7.16 43.95
N SER A 213 -7.14 7.94 44.68
CA SER A 213 -8.56 7.70 44.92
C SER A 213 -9.48 8.31 43.86
N ASP A 214 -8.95 9.20 43.01
CA ASP A 214 -9.68 9.84 41.91
C ASP A 214 -10.28 8.79 40.94
N PRO A 215 -11.60 8.86 40.62
CA PRO A 215 -12.23 7.96 39.67
C PRO A 215 -11.56 7.94 38.29
N SER A 216 -11.03 9.07 37.81
CA SER A 216 -10.32 9.17 36.54
C SER A 216 -8.99 8.43 36.57
N THR A 217 -8.25 8.47 37.69
CA THR A 217 -7.04 7.67 37.90
C THR A 217 -7.38 6.19 37.92
N ARG A 218 -8.47 5.78 38.57
CA ARG A 218 -8.90 4.37 38.58
C ARG A 218 -9.27 3.88 37.18
N ALA A 219 -10.03 4.68 36.43
CA ALA A 219 -10.38 4.37 35.04
C ALA A 219 -9.13 4.26 34.16
N LEU A 220 -8.19 5.21 34.29
CA LEU A 220 -6.91 5.19 33.59
C LEU A 220 -6.13 3.90 33.88
N PHE A 221 -6.10 3.44 35.13
CA PHE A 221 -5.33 2.24 35.47
C PHE A 221 -6.03 0.91 35.15
N GLN A 222 -7.35 0.91 34.97
CA GLN A 222 -8.06 -0.20 34.32
C GLN A 222 -7.71 -0.28 32.82
N GLU A 223 -7.60 0.87 32.16
CA GLU A 223 -7.15 0.96 30.76
C GLU A 223 -5.68 0.55 30.61
N VAL A 224 -4.79 1.02 31.49
CA VAL A 224 -3.36 0.62 31.53
C VAL A 224 -3.19 -0.89 31.62
N GLU A 225 -3.97 -1.59 32.43
CA GLU A 225 -3.87 -3.04 32.56
C GLU A 225 -4.23 -3.77 31.25
N GLN A 226 -5.25 -3.26 30.52
CA GLN A 226 -5.60 -3.79 29.20
C GLN A 226 -4.50 -3.47 28.19
N LEU A 227 -3.93 -2.26 28.22
CA LEU A 227 -2.85 -1.82 27.35
C LEU A 227 -1.57 -2.64 27.59
N GLU A 228 -1.19 -2.92 28.84
CA GLU A 228 -0.03 -3.74 29.18
C GLU A 228 -0.11 -5.13 28.56
N ARG A 229 -1.27 -5.80 28.67
CA ARG A 229 -1.47 -7.10 28.02
C ARG A 229 -1.42 -6.98 26.51
N ALA A 230 -1.96 -5.90 25.95
CA ALA A 230 -1.98 -5.63 24.52
C ALA A 230 -0.58 -5.30 23.93
N VAL A 231 0.34 -4.75 24.71
CA VAL A 231 1.72 -4.44 24.26
C VAL A 231 2.74 -5.51 24.61
N ASP A 232 2.33 -6.58 25.28
CA ASP A 232 3.20 -7.73 25.53
C ASP A 232 3.12 -8.73 24.36
N PRO A 233 4.21 -8.98 23.61
CA PRO A 233 4.21 -9.96 22.53
C PRO A 233 3.84 -11.37 23.00
N ALA A 234 4.11 -11.73 24.27
CA ALA A 234 3.87 -13.07 24.79
C ALA A 234 2.38 -13.40 25.00
N THR A 235 1.51 -12.39 25.10
CA THR A 235 0.06 -12.59 25.25
C THR A 235 -0.63 -12.95 23.93
N HIS A 236 0.07 -12.77 22.80
CA HIS A 236 -0.50 -12.97 21.48
C HIS A 236 -0.40 -14.43 21.05
N ARG A 237 -1.53 -15.03 20.66
CA ARG A 237 -1.56 -16.40 20.15
C ARG A 237 -1.02 -16.46 18.71
N PRO A 238 -0.22 -17.49 18.35
CA PRO A 238 0.30 -17.66 16.99
C PRO A 238 -0.76 -17.54 15.89
N ASP A 239 -1.86 -18.29 15.98
CA ASP A 239 -2.89 -18.24 14.93
C ASP A 239 -3.63 -16.91 14.86
N GLN A 240 -3.72 -16.20 15.98
CA GLN A 240 -4.32 -14.87 16.03
C GLN A 240 -3.44 -13.86 15.28
N VAL A 241 -2.13 -13.84 15.52
CA VAL A 241 -1.23 -12.87 14.86
C VAL A 241 -1.14 -13.11 13.36
N TRP A 242 -1.16 -14.37 12.91
CA TRP A 242 -1.21 -14.69 11.48
C TRP A 242 -2.53 -14.28 10.84
N ARG A 243 -3.66 -14.40 11.55
CA ARG A 243 -4.96 -13.92 11.06
C ARG A 243 -5.00 -12.39 10.99
N GLU A 244 -4.49 -11.71 12.01
CA GLU A 244 -4.35 -10.24 12.03
C GLU A 244 -3.43 -9.76 10.89
N PHE A 245 -2.32 -10.47 10.65
CA PHE A 245 -1.44 -10.20 9.52
C PHE A 245 -2.16 -10.38 8.18
N GLY A 246 -2.88 -11.49 7.97
CA GLY A 246 -3.64 -11.70 6.74
C GLY A 246 -4.73 -10.66 6.47
N GLN A 247 -5.29 -10.05 7.51
CA GLN A 247 -6.30 -8.99 7.40
C GLN A 247 -5.71 -7.61 7.12
N ASP A 248 -4.47 -7.35 7.54
CA ASP A 248 -3.84 -6.03 7.43
C ASP A 248 -2.32 -6.10 7.20
N ALA A 249 -1.91 -6.94 6.25
CA ALA A 249 -0.49 -7.19 5.95
C ALA A 249 0.24 -5.90 5.51
N ALA A 250 -0.49 -4.97 4.89
CA ALA A 250 0.04 -3.68 4.48
C ALA A 250 0.59 -2.88 5.66
N ALA A 251 -0.14 -2.83 6.79
CA ALA A 251 0.30 -2.11 7.98
C ALA A 251 1.48 -2.79 8.70
N PHE A 252 1.50 -4.12 8.77
CA PHE A 252 2.66 -4.85 9.32
C PHE A 252 3.91 -4.62 8.48
N THR A 253 3.77 -4.68 7.16
CA THR A 253 4.89 -4.45 6.25
C THR A 253 5.36 -3.00 6.26
N ALA A 254 4.44 -2.04 6.40
CA ALA A 254 4.82 -0.64 6.59
C ALA A 254 5.71 -0.47 7.84
N LEU A 255 5.41 -1.16 8.94
CA LEU A 255 6.29 -1.16 10.11
C LEU A 255 7.65 -1.80 9.82
N VAL A 256 7.68 -2.95 9.16
CA VAL A 256 8.95 -3.60 8.75
C VAL A 256 9.81 -2.62 7.93
N SER A 257 9.21 -1.91 6.98
CA SER A 257 9.90 -0.89 6.17
C SER A 257 10.50 0.22 7.05
N THR A 258 9.76 0.72 8.05
CA THR A 258 10.29 1.73 8.97
C THR A 258 11.48 1.23 9.80
N LEU A 259 11.51 -0.05 10.16
CA LEU A 259 12.60 -0.67 10.93
C LEU A 259 13.87 -0.85 10.10
N THR A 260 13.73 -1.14 8.81
CA THR A 260 14.88 -1.20 7.89
C THR A 260 15.45 0.17 7.54
N GLY A 261 14.90 1.25 8.09
CA GLY A 261 15.37 2.62 7.88
C GLY A 261 15.04 3.15 6.49
N HIS A 262 13.94 2.73 5.87
CA HIS A 262 13.52 3.22 4.56
C HIS A 262 14.60 3.03 3.47
N ARG A 263 15.44 1.99 3.59
CA ARG A 263 16.54 1.70 2.65
C ARG A 263 16.08 1.54 1.20
N ASP A 264 14.83 1.13 0.98
CA ASP A 264 14.22 1.05 -0.34
C ASP A 264 13.84 2.44 -0.91
N ASP A 265 13.67 3.47 -0.06
CA ASP A 265 13.18 4.81 -0.41
C ASP A 265 14.29 5.79 -0.85
N GLU A 266 15.56 5.42 -0.66
CA GLU A 266 16.73 6.14 -1.21
C GLU A 266 17.01 5.77 -2.68
N ARG A 267 16.34 4.74 -3.21
CA ARG A 267 16.46 4.38 -4.62
C ARG A 267 15.81 5.46 -5.48
N GLU A 268 16.52 5.90 -6.51
CA GLU A 268 16.05 6.90 -7.48
C GLU A 268 14.65 6.57 -8.05
N ALA A 269 14.37 5.27 -8.24
CA ALA A 269 13.06 4.77 -8.69
C ALA A 269 11.93 5.03 -7.68
N ALA A 270 12.18 4.91 -6.37
CA ALA A 270 11.20 5.17 -5.31
C ALA A 270 10.85 6.67 -5.16
N GLN A 271 11.64 7.53 -5.79
CA GLN A 271 11.45 8.98 -5.86
C GLN A 271 11.03 9.42 -7.27
N GLY A 272 10.71 8.47 -8.16
CA GLY A 272 10.18 8.72 -9.50
C GLY A 272 11.16 9.35 -10.47
N PHE A 273 12.48 9.10 -10.30
CA PHE A 273 13.53 9.62 -11.19
C PHE A 273 13.56 11.15 -11.30
N LEU A 274 13.23 11.83 -10.20
CA LEU A 274 13.30 13.29 -10.13
C LEU A 274 14.76 13.76 -10.06
N PRO A 275 15.07 14.94 -10.63
CA PRO A 275 16.38 15.58 -10.49
C PRO A 275 16.79 15.72 -9.01
N ASP A 276 18.08 15.55 -8.71
CA ASP A 276 18.63 15.54 -7.34
C ASP A 276 18.23 16.77 -6.53
N GLU A 277 18.32 17.97 -7.12
CA GLU A 277 17.96 19.24 -6.46
C GLU A 277 16.49 19.25 -6.01
N LEU A 278 15.59 18.81 -6.90
CA LEU A 278 14.15 18.75 -6.61
C LEU A 278 13.87 17.71 -5.52
N ARG A 279 14.51 16.55 -5.61
CA ARG A 279 14.38 15.48 -4.62
C ARG A 279 14.80 15.95 -3.22
N GLN A 280 15.94 16.61 -3.09
CA GLN A 280 16.40 17.16 -1.81
C GLN A 280 15.42 18.21 -1.26
N ALA A 281 14.92 19.10 -2.12
CA ALA A 281 13.92 20.09 -1.73
C ALA A 281 12.62 19.44 -1.22
N ILE A 282 12.17 18.36 -1.87
CA ILE A 282 10.98 17.59 -1.44
C ILE A 282 11.23 16.90 -0.09
N SER A 283 12.35 16.18 0.04
CA SER A 283 12.67 15.44 1.27
C SER A 283 12.85 16.36 2.48
N ALA A 284 13.24 17.62 2.26
CA ALA A 284 13.35 18.64 3.30
C ALA A 284 11.98 19.17 3.80
N VAL A 285 10.88 18.92 3.09
CA VAL A 285 9.55 19.37 3.52
C VAL A 285 9.11 18.59 4.77
N PRO A 286 8.83 19.27 5.90
CA PRO A 286 8.37 18.58 7.10
C PRO A 286 6.96 18.02 6.88
N LEU A 287 6.76 16.73 7.20
CA LEU A 287 5.45 16.09 7.16
C LEU A 287 4.87 15.97 8.58
N ASP A 288 4.04 16.94 8.96
CA ASP A 288 3.23 16.85 10.18
C ASP A 288 2.14 15.77 10.09
N THR A 289 2.31 14.69 10.87
CA THR A 289 1.38 13.55 10.93
C THR A 289 0.46 13.56 12.15
N ARG A 290 0.35 14.65 12.92
CA ARG A 290 -0.45 14.69 14.16
C ARG A 290 -1.93 14.34 13.96
N ARG A 291 -2.46 14.60 12.76
CA ARG A 291 -3.85 14.30 12.34
C ARG A 291 -3.97 12.97 11.56
N LEU A 292 -2.88 12.23 11.42
CA LEU A 292 -2.79 10.99 10.66
C LEU A 292 -2.65 9.79 11.60
N ARG A 293 -3.50 8.78 11.43
CA ARG A 293 -3.48 7.50 12.16
C ARG A 293 -2.71 6.41 11.40
N ALA A 294 -2.51 6.59 10.10
CA ALA A 294 -1.78 5.65 9.26
C ALA A 294 -0.27 5.70 9.50
N THR A 295 0.40 4.55 9.49
CA THR A 295 1.86 4.48 9.32
C THR A 295 2.16 4.48 7.83
N LEU A 296 2.94 5.48 7.38
CA LEU A 296 3.35 5.63 5.99
C LEU A 296 4.64 4.87 5.72
N ARG A 297 4.80 4.39 4.48
CA ARG A 297 6.09 3.97 3.92
C ARG A 297 6.86 5.16 3.43
N GLY A 298 8.18 5.06 3.25
CA GLY A 298 8.99 6.24 2.90
C GLY A 298 8.64 6.79 1.52
N TYR A 299 8.34 5.96 0.52
CA TYR A 299 7.83 6.46 -0.75
C TYR A 299 6.48 7.20 -0.57
N GLN A 300 5.61 6.75 0.35
CA GLN A 300 4.35 7.45 0.62
C GLN A 300 4.59 8.79 1.32
N VAL A 301 5.56 8.86 2.24
CA VAL A 301 6.03 10.11 2.85
C VAL A 301 6.53 11.04 1.75
N PHE A 302 7.40 10.57 0.86
CA PHE A 302 7.94 11.35 -0.25
C PHE A 302 6.84 11.86 -1.19
N GLY A 303 5.84 11.05 -1.51
CA GLY A 303 4.72 11.47 -2.37
C GLY A 303 3.81 12.52 -1.71
N ALA A 304 3.60 12.43 -0.39
CA ALA A 304 2.90 13.48 0.36
C ALA A 304 3.74 14.78 0.41
N GLN A 305 5.04 14.68 0.70
CA GLN A 305 5.97 15.82 0.65
C GLN A 305 5.99 16.47 -0.73
N TYR A 306 5.99 15.67 -1.80
CA TYR A 306 5.92 16.14 -3.18
C TYR A 306 4.65 16.95 -3.43
N ALA A 307 3.49 16.45 -3.01
CA ALA A 307 2.21 17.16 -3.14
C ALA A 307 2.19 18.47 -2.33
N ILE A 308 2.80 18.48 -1.14
CA ILE A 308 2.95 19.69 -0.32
C ILE A 308 3.87 20.70 -0.99
N HIS A 309 5.02 20.26 -1.50
CA HIS A 309 6.03 21.11 -2.12
C HIS A 309 5.54 21.74 -3.44
N ARG A 310 4.87 20.95 -4.29
CA ARG A 310 4.48 21.36 -5.65
C ARG A 310 3.14 22.08 -5.74
N GLU A 311 2.31 21.97 -4.71
CA GLU A 311 0.98 22.60 -4.55
C GLU A 311 -0.09 22.17 -5.56
N ARG A 312 0.26 22.05 -6.84
CA ARG A 312 -0.58 21.64 -7.96
C ARG A 312 0.11 20.54 -8.75
N ALA A 313 -0.26 19.30 -8.52
CA ALA A 313 0.48 18.15 -9.05
C ALA A 313 -0.41 16.94 -9.38
N VAL A 314 0.14 16.04 -10.18
CA VAL A 314 -0.39 14.72 -10.53
C VAL A 314 0.45 13.67 -9.81
N LEU A 315 -0.19 12.86 -8.97
CA LEU A 315 0.38 11.65 -8.42
C LEU A 315 -0.04 10.46 -9.28
N GLY A 316 0.91 10.04 -10.12
CA GLY A 316 0.84 8.98 -11.11
C GLY A 316 1.08 7.57 -10.60
N ASP A 317 1.33 7.39 -9.31
CA ASP A 317 1.72 6.09 -8.74
C ASP A 317 0.84 4.93 -9.20
N GLU A 318 1.44 3.75 -9.27
CA GLU A 318 0.78 2.59 -9.82
C GLU A 318 -0.40 2.23 -8.94
N MET A 319 -1.36 1.56 -9.55
CA MET A 319 -2.50 1.07 -8.79
C MET A 319 -2.03 0.21 -7.62
N GLY A 320 -2.69 0.32 -6.46
CA GLY A 320 -2.27 -0.45 -5.28
C GLY A 320 -1.15 0.17 -4.42
N LEU A 321 -0.49 1.26 -4.83
CA LEU A 321 0.55 1.93 -4.02
C LEU A 321 0.04 2.86 -2.90
N GLY A 322 -1.28 2.98 -2.74
CA GLY A 322 -1.88 3.78 -1.66
C GLY A 322 -1.90 5.28 -1.92
N LYS A 323 -2.22 5.71 -3.15
CA LYS A 323 -2.43 7.13 -3.52
C LYS A 323 -3.42 7.86 -2.59
N THR A 324 -4.49 7.17 -2.19
CA THR A 324 -5.47 7.68 -1.22
C THR A 324 -4.82 8.06 0.11
N VAL A 325 -3.98 7.18 0.67
CA VAL A 325 -3.29 7.44 1.95
C VAL A 325 -2.28 8.59 1.81
N GLN A 326 -1.60 8.73 0.67
CA GLN A 326 -0.71 9.87 0.40
C GLN A 326 -1.47 11.20 0.32
N ALA A 327 -2.64 11.21 -0.33
CA ALA A 327 -3.52 12.36 -0.35
C ALA A 327 -4.05 12.70 1.06
N LEU A 328 -4.43 11.70 1.86
CA LEU A 328 -4.86 11.90 3.25
C LEU A 328 -3.71 12.39 4.14
N ALA A 329 -2.47 11.95 3.93
CA ALA A 329 -1.30 12.48 4.61
C ALA A 329 -1.06 13.96 4.28
N THR A 330 -1.25 14.34 3.02
CA THR A 330 -1.20 15.75 2.57
C THR A 330 -2.30 16.58 3.25
N ILE A 331 -3.53 16.06 3.30
CA ILE A 331 -4.66 16.71 3.99
C ILE A 331 -4.40 16.85 5.49
N ALA A 332 -3.93 15.79 6.14
CA ALA A 332 -3.63 15.77 7.57
C ALA A 332 -2.55 16.80 7.93
N HIS A 333 -1.51 16.91 7.10
CA HIS A 333 -0.48 17.94 7.24
C HIS A 333 -1.07 19.36 7.16
N LEU A 334 -1.85 19.66 6.12
CA LEU A 334 -2.47 20.97 5.97
C LEU A 334 -3.44 21.28 7.12
N ALA A 335 -4.18 20.28 7.60
CA ALA A 335 -5.09 20.42 8.74
C ALA A 335 -4.36 20.68 10.06
N ALA A 336 -3.23 20.01 10.30
CA ALA A 336 -2.38 20.25 11.46
C ALA A 336 -1.78 21.67 11.46
N ASN A 337 -1.66 22.27 10.27
CA ASN A 337 -1.18 23.64 10.04
C ASN A 337 -2.31 24.67 9.85
N GLY A 338 -3.55 24.35 10.27
CA GLY A 338 -4.64 25.31 10.40
C GLY A 338 -5.61 25.42 9.22
N GLN A 339 -5.40 24.66 8.14
CA GLN A 339 -6.35 24.60 7.03
C GLN A 339 -7.56 23.73 7.39
N THR A 340 -8.76 24.12 6.98
CA THR A 340 -9.99 23.46 7.47
C THR A 340 -10.86 22.84 6.39
N ARG A 341 -10.75 23.23 5.11
CA ARG A 341 -11.67 22.78 4.05
C ARG A 341 -10.93 22.05 2.94
N PHE A 342 -11.26 20.78 2.76
CA PHE A 342 -10.70 19.90 1.74
C PHE A 342 -11.83 19.28 0.92
N LEU A 343 -11.62 19.15 -0.39
CA LEU A 343 -12.60 18.55 -1.30
C LEU A 343 -11.98 17.38 -2.07
N VAL A 344 -12.68 16.25 -2.09
CA VAL A 344 -12.36 15.09 -2.90
C VAL A 344 -13.44 14.91 -3.97
N VAL A 345 -13.03 14.85 -5.23
CA VAL A 345 -13.89 14.51 -6.38
C VAL A 345 -13.46 13.15 -6.90
N CYS A 346 -14.37 12.18 -6.93
CA CYS A 346 -14.04 10.80 -7.28
C CYS A 346 -15.17 10.09 -8.06
N PRO A 347 -14.93 8.92 -8.67
CA PRO A 347 -16.01 8.09 -9.19
C PRO A 347 -17.02 7.69 -8.10
N ALA A 348 -18.30 7.52 -8.47
CA ALA A 348 -19.34 7.14 -7.50
C ALA A 348 -19.06 5.80 -6.81
N SER A 349 -18.38 4.88 -7.50
CA SER A 349 -18.01 3.56 -6.97
C SER A 349 -17.01 3.62 -5.80
N VAL A 350 -16.18 4.67 -5.72
CA VAL A 350 -15.11 4.78 -4.69
C VAL A 350 -15.46 5.77 -3.58
N GLN A 351 -16.60 6.45 -3.65
CA GLN A 351 -16.98 7.47 -2.67
C GLN A 351 -17.05 6.91 -1.24
N VAL A 352 -17.70 5.76 -1.07
CA VAL A 352 -17.82 5.10 0.24
C VAL A 352 -16.44 4.69 0.76
N ASN A 353 -15.57 4.19 -0.14
CA ASN A 353 -14.20 3.86 0.21
C ASN A 353 -13.44 5.09 0.72
N TRP A 354 -13.56 6.24 0.07
CA TRP A 354 -12.94 7.49 0.55
C TRP A 354 -13.40 7.88 1.95
N LEU A 355 -14.71 7.82 2.24
CA LEU A 355 -15.24 8.13 3.58
C LEU A 355 -14.70 7.15 4.65
N ASN A 356 -14.62 5.86 4.32
CA ASN A 356 -14.03 4.85 5.19
C ASN A 356 -12.53 5.12 5.42
N GLU A 357 -11.77 5.41 4.37
CA GLU A 357 -10.34 5.69 4.45
C GLU A 357 -10.05 6.98 5.24
N ILE A 358 -10.86 8.02 5.10
CA ILE A 358 -10.77 9.25 5.91
C ILE A 358 -10.89 8.93 7.40
N SER A 359 -11.96 8.22 7.79
CA SER A 359 -12.21 7.87 9.20
C SER A 359 -11.19 6.89 9.78
N LYS A 360 -10.69 5.97 8.94
CA LYS A 360 -9.66 4.99 9.32
C LYS A 360 -8.29 5.63 9.51
N HIS A 361 -7.89 6.52 8.59
CA HIS A 361 -6.52 7.01 8.52
C HIS A 361 -6.32 8.41 9.08
N THR A 362 -7.38 9.15 9.41
CA THR A 362 -7.27 10.50 9.99
C THR A 362 -8.22 10.66 11.18
N ASP A 363 -8.05 11.71 11.97
CA ASP A 363 -9.01 12.16 12.98
C ASP A 363 -10.01 13.20 12.42
N LEU A 364 -10.01 13.43 11.10
CA LEU A 364 -10.84 14.42 10.43
C LEU A 364 -12.23 13.87 10.11
N THR A 365 -13.22 14.77 10.12
CA THR A 365 -14.60 14.45 9.73
C THR A 365 -14.74 14.38 8.21
N GLY A 366 -15.22 13.25 7.69
CA GLY A 366 -15.61 13.07 6.29
C GLY A 366 -17.09 13.42 6.07
N HIS A 367 -17.41 14.18 5.01
CA HIS A 367 -18.78 14.56 4.65
C HIS A 367 -19.14 14.02 3.26
N SER A 368 -20.22 13.24 3.17
CA SER A 368 -20.72 12.76 1.87
C SER A 368 -21.57 13.83 1.19
N LEU A 369 -21.06 14.44 0.12
CA LEU A 369 -21.82 15.41 -0.68
C LEU A 369 -22.49 14.71 -1.87
N HIS A 370 -23.19 13.61 -1.59
CA HIS A 370 -23.93 12.82 -2.57
C HIS A 370 -25.24 12.32 -1.96
N GLY A 371 -26.16 11.87 -2.81
CA GLY A 371 -27.50 11.44 -2.39
C GLY A 371 -28.45 12.59 -2.09
N ALA A 372 -29.55 12.27 -1.39
CA ALA A 372 -30.62 13.21 -1.07
C ALA A 372 -30.13 14.35 -0.16
N ASP A 373 -29.35 14.03 0.87
CA ASP A 373 -28.93 14.97 1.91
C ASP A 373 -27.67 15.78 1.57
N ARG A 374 -27.18 15.70 0.32
CA ARG A 374 -25.92 16.32 -0.11
C ARG A 374 -25.83 17.82 0.20
N LEU A 375 -26.93 18.56 0.11
CA LEU A 375 -26.96 20.00 0.40
C LEU A 375 -26.85 20.27 1.90
N ILE A 376 -27.50 19.45 2.74
CA ILE A 376 -27.39 19.57 4.20
C ILE A 376 -25.94 19.28 4.63
N ALA A 377 -25.36 18.20 4.11
CA ALA A 377 -23.96 17.85 4.36
C ALA A 377 -22.99 18.95 3.88
N MET A 378 -23.27 19.58 2.74
CA MET A 378 -22.45 20.68 2.21
C MET A 378 -22.45 21.89 3.15
N HIS A 379 -23.62 22.34 3.61
CA HIS A 379 -23.70 23.46 4.56
C HIS A 379 -23.02 23.12 5.89
N HIS A 380 -23.15 21.88 6.36
CA HIS A 380 -22.46 21.43 7.56
C HIS A 380 -20.93 21.47 7.41
N TRP A 381 -20.41 20.96 6.29
CA TRP A 381 -18.98 21.02 5.94
C TRP A 381 -18.47 22.46 5.82
N LEU A 382 -19.20 23.36 5.16
CA LEU A 382 -18.79 24.77 5.02
C LEU A 382 -18.59 25.46 6.38
N ARG A 383 -19.41 25.12 7.38
CA ARG A 383 -19.32 25.65 8.75
C ARG A 383 -18.23 24.98 9.60
N THR A 384 -18.09 23.67 9.52
CA THR A 384 -17.27 22.88 10.46
C THR A 384 -15.90 22.48 9.90
N GLY A 385 -15.70 22.57 8.59
CA GLY A 385 -14.51 22.06 7.93
C GLY A 385 -14.50 20.52 7.84
N GLY A 386 -13.33 19.96 7.57
CA GLY A 386 -13.11 18.56 7.28
C GLY A 386 -13.01 18.26 5.78
N VAL A 387 -13.21 16.99 5.43
CA VAL A 387 -13.01 16.46 4.09
C VAL A 387 -14.36 16.16 3.46
N ALA A 388 -14.75 16.94 2.44
CA ALA A 388 -15.95 16.68 1.67
C ALA A 388 -15.65 15.74 0.50
N VAL A 389 -16.49 14.73 0.29
CA VAL A 389 -16.34 13.75 -0.80
C VAL A 389 -17.56 13.82 -1.71
N THR A 390 -17.34 14.13 -2.98
CA THR A 390 -18.38 14.19 -4.02
C THR A 390 -17.99 13.42 -5.27
N THR A 391 -18.91 13.34 -6.23
CA THR A 391 -18.70 12.67 -7.51
C THR A 391 -18.61 13.65 -8.66
N PHE A 392 -17.96 13.26 -9.76
CA PHE A 392 -17.87 14.07 -10.98
C PHE A 392 -19.23 14.58 -11.49
N THR A 393 -20.27 13.76 -11.37
CA THR A 393 -21.63 14.10 -11.81
C THR A 393 -22.38 14.96 -10.80
N THR A 394 -22.08 14.82 -9.50
CA THR A 394 -22.74 15.60 -8.45
C THR A 394 -22.14 16.98 -8.32
N LEU A 395 -20.85 17.15 -8.62
CA LEU A 395 -20.12 18.42 -8.46
C LEU A 395 -20.84 19.61 -9.10
N GLY A 396 -21.34 19.47 -10.33
CA GLY A 396 -22.05 20.54 -11.04
C GLY A 396 -23.40 20.94 -10.41
N LYS A 397 -23.93 20.15 -9.48
CA LYS A 397 -25.18 20.42 -8.76
C LYS A 397 -24.95 21.07 -7.39
N LEU A 398 -23.70 21.26 -6.97
CA LEU A 398 -23.33 21.79 -5.67
C LEU A 398 -23.00 23.29 -5.77
N THR A 399 -24.04 24.11 -5.79
CA THR A 399 -23.93 25.58 -5.83
C THR A 399 -23.34 26.11 -4.53
N GLY A 400 -22.32 26.98 -4.60
CA GLY A 400 -21.68 27.61 -3.43
C GLY A 400 -20.43 26.90 -2.90
N ILE A 401 -19.93 25.87 -3.59
CA ILE A 401 -18.61 25.27 -3.31
C ILE A 401 -17.48 26.20 -3.75
N THR A 402 -17.63 26.84 -4.91
CA THR A 402 -16.72 27.88 -5.39
C THR A 402 -16.76 29.08 -4.45
N GLY A 403 -15.61 29.66 -4.14
CA GLY A 403 -15.46 30.78 -3.21
C GLY A 403 -15.40 30.38 -1.72
N SER A 404 -15.44 29.09 -1.39
CA SER A 404 -15.46 28.61 0.00
C SER A 404 -14.09 28.53 0.70
N GLY A 405 -13.01 28.93 0.02
CA GLY A 405 -11.65 28.89 0.57
C GLY A 405 -11.11 27.47 0.71
N ILE A 406 -11.24 26.65 -0.33
CA ILE A 406 -10.76 25.25 -0.34
C ILE A 406 -9.23 25.25 -0.34
N ALA A 407 -8.66 24.58 0.67
CA ALA A 407 -7.21 24.49 0.84
C ALA A 407 -6.57 23.48 -0.13
N LEU A 408 -7.25 22.37 -0.40
CA LEU A 408 -6.81 21.35 -1.36
C LEU A 408 -8.01 20.67 -2.00
N VAL A 409 -7.96 20.56 -3.33
CA VAL A 409 -8.86 19.71 -4.12
C VAL A 409 -8.11 18.47 -4.56
N VAL A 410 -8.62 17.30 -4.19
CA VAL A 410 -8.13 16.01 -4.68
C VAL A 410 -9.08 15.51 -5.76
N VAL A 411 -8.55 15.20 -6.95
CA VAL A 411 -9.33 14.60 -8.05
C VAL A 411 -8.84 13.19 -8.25
N ASP A 412 -9.62 12.22 -7.77
CA ASP A 412 -9.33 10.80 -7.90
C ASP A 412 -9.81 10.26 -9.25
N GLU A 413 -9.05 9.34 -9.83
CA GLU A 413 -9.22 8.89 -11.21
C GLU A 413 -9.32 10.06 -12.21
N ALA A 414 -8.31 10.95 -12.16
CA ALA A 414 -8.28 12.18 -12.95
C ALA A 414 -8.37 11.94 -14.49
N HIS A 415 -8.14 10.72 -14.97
CA HIS A 415 -8.37 10.36 -16.37
C HIS A 415 -9.83 10.63 -16.83
N TYR A 416 -10.81 10.71 -15.92
CA TYR A 416 -12.17 11.12 -16.26
C TYR A 416 -12.23 12.56 -16.82
N VAL A 417 -11.32 13.46 -16.44
CA VAL A 417 -11.35 14.87 -16.87
C VAL A 417 -10.41 15.18 -18.05
N LYS A 418 -9.88 14.16 -18.72
CA LYS A 418 -8.94 14.31 -19.86
C LYS A 418 -9.49 15.05 -21.09
N ASN A 419 -10.81 15.11 -21.23
CA ASN A 419 -11.48 15.87 -22.30
C ASN A 419 -11.98 17.21 -21.76
N PRO A 420 -11.37 18.35 -22.14
CA PRO A 420 -11.72 19.66 -21.61
C PRO A 420 -13.16 20.10 -21.98
N ASN A 421 -13.72 19.57 -23.06
CA ASN A 421 -15.07 19.89 -23.51
C ASN A 421 -16.17 19.20 -22.68
N ALA A 422 -15.80 18.17 -21.90
CA ALA A 422 -16.76 17.44 -21.08
C ALA A 422 -17.28 18.32 -19.94
N GLN A 423 -18.58 18.25 -19.63
CA GLN A 423 -19.17 18.99 -18.50
C GLN A 423 -18.45 18.71 -17.18
N ARG A 424 -18.11 17.45 -16.91
CA ARG A 424 -17.35 17.04 -15.72
C ARG A 424 -15.98 17.72 -15.63
N ALA A 425 -15.26 17.88 -16.75
CA ALA A 425 -13.96 18.54 -16.77
C ALA A 425 -14.11 20.04 -16.46
N ARG A 426 -15.14 20.69 -17.03
CA ARG A 426 -15.44 22.10 -16.73
C ARG A 426 -15.78 22.34 -15.26
N HIS A 427 -16.59 21.48 -14.64
CA HIS A 427 -16.90 21.61 -13.21
C HIS A 427 -15.65 21.42 -12.32
N VAL A 428 -14.80 20.44 -12.65
CA VAL A 428 -13.55 20.22 -11.92
C VAL A 428 -12.61 21.40 -12.11
N ALA A 429 -12.46 21.91 -13.33
CA ALA A 429 -11.62 23.07 -13.64
C ALA A 429 -12.04 24.32 -12.85
N ALA A 430 -13.35 24.58 -12.73
CA ALA A 430 -13.86 25.70 -11.95
C ALA A 430 -13.42 25.65 -10.49
N VAL A 431 -13.53 24.47 -9.85
CA VAL A 431 -13.17 24.32 -8.43
C VAL A 431 -11.65 24.26 -8.22
N VAL A 432 -10.90 23.65 -9.15
CA VAL A 432 -9.43 23.64 -9.13
C VAL A 432 -8.85 25.05 -9.32
N GLY A 433 -9.50 25.88 -10.15
CA GLY A 433 -9.08 27.26 -10.41
C GLY A 433 -9.03 28.12 -9.13
N GLU A 434 -10.02 27.94 -8.25
CA GLU A 434 -10.16 28.73 -7.01
C GLU A 434 -9.50 28.10 -5.77
N ALA A 435 -9.14 26.82 -5.83
CA ALA A 435 -8.48 26.15 -4.73
C ALA A 435 -7.02 26.61 -4.57
N GLN A 436 -6.54 26.66 -3.33
CA GLN A 436 -5.14 27.00 -3.06
C GLN A 436 -4.21 25.93 -3.66
N ARG A 437 -4.58 24.65 -3.53
CA ARG A 437 -3.81 23.49 -3.97
C ARG A 437 -4.69 22.50 -4.74
N ALA A 438 -4.10 21.71 -5.61
CA ALA A 438 -4.78 20.67 -6.37
C ALA A 438 -3.91 19.42 -6.54
N LEU A 439 -4.47 18.24 -6.25
CA LEU A 439 -3.79 16.97 -6.37
C LEU A 439 -4.62 16.02 -7.24
N PHE A 440 -4.13 15.70 -8.42
CA PHE A 440 -4.77 14.73 -9.31
C PHE A 440 -4.17 13.35 -9.05
N LEU A 441 -5.02 12.36 -8.83
CA LEU A 441 -4.61 10.97 -8.64
C LEU A 441 -5.03 10.18 -9.89
N THR A 442 -4.08 9.53 -10.55
CA THR A 442 -4.39 8.66 -11.69
C THR A 442 -3.28 7.63 -11.87
N GLY A 443 -3.62 6.35 -12.03
CA GLY A 443 -2.62 5.31 -12.35
C GLY A 443 -2.24 5.27 -13.84
N THR A 444 -3.08 5.86 -14.69
CA THR A 444 -2.98 5.82 -16.16
C THR A 444 -3.14 7.23 -16.74
N PRO A 445 -2.21 8.16 -16.46
CA PRO A 445 -2.32 9.56 -16.91
C PRO A 445 -2.29 9.71 -18.43
N MET A 446 -1.71 8.75 -19.14
CA MET A 446 -1.59 8.71 -20.60
C MET A 446 -2.27 7.43 -21.12
N GLU A 447 -3.61 7.39 -21.16
CA GLU A 447 -4.32 6.17 -21.59
C GLU A 447 -4.16 5.88 -23.09
N ASN A 448 -4.12 6.93 -23.93
CA ASN A 448 -4.01 6.74 -25.38
C ASN A 448 -3.08 7.74 -26.07
N ARG A 449 -2.89 8.96 -25.54
CA ARG A 449 -2.08 10.01 -26.19
C ARG A 449 -1.48 11.04 -25.22
N VAL A 450 -0.39 11.69 -25.63
CA VAL A 450 0.30 12.77 -24.87
C VAL A 450 -0.62 13.98 -24.66
N GLU A 451 -1.53 14.26 -25.60
CA GLU A 451 -2.49 15.37 -25.49
C GLU A 451 -3.45 15.19 -24.32
N GLU A 452 -3.86 13.95 -24.02
CA GLU A 452 -4.73 13.67 -22.87
C GLU A 452 -4.04 14.08 -21.56
N PHE A 453 -2.74 13.80 -21.44
CA PHE A 453 -1.95 14.20 -20.30
C PHE A 453 -1.71 15.71 -20.26
N ARG A 454 -1.42 16.33 -21.41
CA ARG A 454 -1.29 17.80 -21.51
C ARG A 454 -2.54 18.51 -21.00
N ASN A 455 -3.73 18.01 -21.33
CA ASN A 455 -5.00 18.57 -20.83
C ASN A 455 -5.11 18.48 -19.31
N LEU A 456 -4.65 17.38 -18.69
CA LEU A 456 -4.63 17.26 -17.23
C LEU A 456 -3.65 18.27 -16.60
N VAL A 457 -2.46 18.41 -17.19
CA VAL A 457 -1.43 19.36 -16.73
C VAL A 457 -1.89 20.81 -16.89
N GLU A 458 -2.65 21.14 -17.93
CA GLU A 458 -3.19 22.49 -18.16
C GLU A 458 -4.03 22.97 -16.98
N HIS A 459 -4.79 22.08 -16.32
CA HIS A 459 -5.57 22.42 -15.12
C HIS A 459 -4.71 22.73 -13.89
N LEU A 460 -3.45 22.27 -13.85
CA LEU A 460 -2.59 22.33 -12.68
C LEU A 460 -1.48 23.38 -12.85
N GLN A 461 -0.71 23.28 -13.93
CA GLN A 461 0.42 24.16 -14.26
C GLN A 461 0.39 24.51 -15.76
N PRO A 462 -0.38 25.54 -16.18
CA PRO A 462 -0.50 25.96 -17.59
C PRO A 462 0.83 26.30 -18.28
N ALA A 463 1.82 26.79 -17.52
CA ALA A 463 3.15 27.06 -18.05
C ALA A 463 3.89 25.78 -18.48
N VAL A 464 3.76 24.71 -17.70
CA VAL A 464 4.36 23.41 -18.04
C VAL A 464 3.62 22.80 -19.23
N ALA A 465 2.28 22.81 -19.22
CA ALA A 465 1.48 22.29 -20.32
C ALA A 465 1.78 22.94 -21.67
N ARG A 466 2.03 24.27 -21.70
CA ARG A 466 2.45 24.97 -22.93
C ARG A 466 3.82 24.52 -23.45
N GLY A 467 4.71 24.08 -22.57
CA GLY A 467 6.03 23.57 -22.93
C GLY A 467 6.06 22.07 -23.28
N LEU A 468 4.92 21.37 -23.24
CA LEU A 468 4.82 19.97 -23.66
C LEU A 468 4.39 19.91 -25.12
N ASP A 469 5.35 19.81 -26.03
CA ASP A 469 5.08 19.50 -27.45
C ASP A 469 4.87 17.98 -27.61
N PRO A 470 3.82 17.50 -28.29
CA PRO A 470 3.72 16.10 -28.70
C PRO A 470 4.98 15.58 -29.42
N ALA A 471 5.72 16.45 -30.12
CA ALA A 471 7.00 16.11 -30.74
C ALA A 471 8.16 15.93 -29.74
N ASP A 472 8.11 16.54 -28.54
CA ASP A 472 9.10 16.31 -27.49
C ASP A 472 9.02 14.88 -26.91
N ALA A 473 7.89 14.19 -27.10
CA ALA A 473 7.79 12.76 -26.81
C ALA A 473 8.70 11.96 -27.75
N LEU A 474 8.70 12.25 -29.06
CA LEU A 474 9.60 11.63 -30.04
C LEU A 474 11.09 11.95 -29.80
N ALA A 475 11.40 13.08 -29.15
CA ALA A 475 12.78 13.47 -28.82
C ALA A 475 13.42 12.69 -27.66
N GLY A 476 12.66 11.79 -27.01
CA GLY A 476 13.17 10.80 -26.06
C GLY A 476 12.61 10.93 -24.64
N ALA A 477 12.23 9.79 -24.05
CA ALA A 477 11.55 9.68 -22.76
C ALA A 477 12.20 10.41 -21.58
N LYS A 478 13.54 10.57 -21.58
CA LYS A 478 14.28 11.28 -20.52
C LYS A 478 13.99 12.79 -20.49
N ARG A 479 13.88 13.41 -21.66
CA ARG A 479 13.56 14.84 -21.79
C ARG A 479 12.13 15.12 -21.34
N PHE A 480 11.20 14.25 -21.76
CA PHE A 480 9.80 14.31 -21.30
C PHE A 480 9.69 14.20 -19.78
N ARG A 481 10.33 13.18 -19.16
CA ARG A 481 10.35 13.03 -17.69
C ARG A 481 10.86 14.27 -16.96
N ARG A 482 11.94 14.88 -17.46
CA ARG A 482 12.49 16.11 -16.86
C ARG A 482 11.53 17.31 -17.00
N ALA A 483 10.84 17.43 -18.13
CA ALA A 483 9.88 18.51 -18.37
C ALA A 483 8.63 18.39 -17.45
N VAL A 484 8.21 17.16 -17.14
CA VAL A 484 7.01 16.90 -16.33
C VAL A 484 7.31 16.69 -14.85
N ALA A 485 8.58 16.55 -14.44
CA ALA A 485 9.02 16.30 -13.06
C ALA A 485 8.46 17.31 -12.03
N SER A 486 8.14 18.53 -12.49
CA SER A 486 7.59 19.60 -11.66
C SER A 486 6.08 19.47 -11.42
N VAL A 487 5.38 18.62 -12.16
CA VAL A 487 3.92 18.44 -12.05
C VAL A 487 3.52 16.99 -11.91
N TYR A 488 4.39 16.03 -12.21
CA TYR A 488 4.07 14.61 -12.28
C TYR A 488 5.09 13.74 -11.54
N LEU A 489 4.59 12.94 -10.59
CA LEU A 489 5.37 11.91 -9.88
C LEU A 489 4.78 10.53 -10.19
N ARG A 490 5.60 9.60 -10.69
CA ARG A 490 5.20 8.24 -11.09
C ARG A 490 6.20 7.22 -10.58
N ARG A 491 5.72 6.13 -9.95
CA ARG A 491 6.54 5.05 -9.40
C ARG A 491 5.88 3.69 -9.60
N ASN A 492 6.65 2.70 -10.03
CA ASN A 492 6.12 1.37 -10.30
C ASN A 492 5.99 0.53 -9.03
N GLN A 493 5.07 -0.45 -9.03
CA GLN A 493 4.93 -1.38 -7.91
C GLN A 493 6.22 -2.15 -7.63
N GLU A 494 6.88 -2.67 -8.66
CA GLU A 494 8.10 -3.49 -8.52
C GLU A 494 9.29 -2.72 -7.93
N ASP A 495 9.30 -1.40 -8.14
CA ASP A 495 10.36 -0.50 -7.67
C ASP A 495 10.21 -0.14 -6.19
N VAL A 496 8.97 -0.07 -5.67
CA VAL A 496 8.69 0.44 -4.31
C VAL A 496 8.07 -0.58 -3.35
N LEU A 497 7.43 -1.63 -3.86
CA LEU A 497 6.88 -2.73 -3.06
C LEU A 497 7.78 -3.94 -3.19
N THR A 498 8.90 -3.89 -2.47
CA THR A 498 9.88 -4.98 -2.50
C THR A 498 9.31 -6.28 -1.94
N GLU A 499 8.29 -6.22 -1.09
CA GLU A 499 7.63 -7.39 -0.53
C GLU A 499 6.58 -8.05 -1.44
N LEU A 500 6.14 -7.37 -2.50
CA LEU A 500 4.95 -7.82 -3.24
C LEU A 500 5.24 -9.19 -3.90
N PRO A 501 4.40 -10.21 -3.66
CA PRO A 501 4.60 -11.52 -4.27
C PRO A 501 4.58 -11.46 -5.79
N ASP A 502 5.17 -12.48 -6.42
CA ASP A 502 5.23 -12.56 -7.87
C ASP A 502 3.82 -12.59 -8.49
N LYS A 503 3.69 -11.88 -9.61
CA LYS A 503 2.53 -11.97 -10.49
C LYS A 503 2.93 -12.82 -11.70
N ILE A 504 2.21 -13.91 -11.93
CA ILE A 504 2.41 -14.78 -13.09
C ILE A 504 1.24 -14.53 -14.04
N GLU A 505 1.53 -14.12 -15.27
CA GLU A 505 0.52 -13.89 -16.29
C GLU A 505 0.57 -15.01 -17.33
N VAL A 506 -0.57 -15.64 -17.57
CA VAL A 506 -0.75 -16.77 -18.51
C VAL A 506 -1.80 -16.38 -19.54
N GLU A 507 -1.46 -16.55 -20.80
CA GLU A 507 -2.42 -16.47 -21.91
C GLU A 507 -2.89 -17.87 -22.28
N ASP A 508 -4.13 -18.17 -21.93
CA ASP A 508 -4.76 -19.46 -22.21
C ASP A 508 -5.44 -19.41 -23.58
N TRP A 509 -4.67 -19.78 -24.61
CA TRP A 509 -5.14 -19.86 -25.99
C TRP A 509 -5.92 -21.14 -26.25
N VAL A 510 -7.21 -21.01 -26.55
CA VAL A 510 -8.12 -22.12 -26.90
C VAL A 510 -8.50 -22.09 -28.38
N ARG A 511 -8.89 -23.24 -28.92
CA ARG A 511 -9.54 -23.32 -30.23
C ARG A 511 -11.04 -23.39 -30.01
N PHE A 512 -11.81 -22.68 -30.83
CA PHE A 512 -13.26 -22.73 -30.76
C PHE A 512 -13.77 -24.17 -30.88
N SER A 513 -14.78 -24.51 -30.07
CA SER A 513 -15.60 -25.70 -30.31
C SER A 513 -16.46 -25.50 -31.58
N PRO A 514 -17.12 -26.55 -32.10
CA PRO A 514 -18.04 -26.41 -33.22
C PRO A 514 -19.16 -25.39 -32.94
N ASP A 515 -19.72 -25.40 -31.73
CA ASP A 515 -20.75 -24.46 -31.30
C ASP A 515 -20.23 -23.02 -31.23
N ASP A 516 -19.03 -22.83 -30.67
CA ASP A 516 -18.38 -21.52 -30.58
C ASP A 516 -18.13 -20.95 -31.98
N SER A 517 -17.68 -21.81 -32.91
CA SER A 517 -17.40 -21.42 -34.29
C SER A 517 -18.67 -20.96 -35.01
N ALA A 518 -19.77 -21.71 -34.86
CA ALA A 518 -21.06 -21.34 -35.44
C ALA A 518 -21.58 -20.01 -34.88
N ALA A 519 -21.49 -19.82 -33.55
CA ALA A 519 -21.87 -18.58 -32.90
C ALA A 519 -21.01 -17.39 -33.35
N TYR A 520 -19.69 -17.62 -33.48
CA TYR A 520 -18.74 -16.61 -33.93
C TYR A 520 -19.01 -16.19 -35.37
N GLU A 521 -19.17 -17.14 -36.29
CA GLU A 521 -19.48 -16.85 -37.70
C GLU A 521 -20.78 -16.04 -37.82
N GLN A 522 -21.83 -16.41 -37.07
CA GLN A 522 -23.08 -15.65 -37.06
C GLN A 522 -22.88 -14.22 -36.54
N ALA A 523 -22.07 -14.04 -35.49
CA ALA A 523 -21.73 -12.73 -34.97
C ALA A 523 -20.97 -11.88 -35.99
N VAL A 524 -20.03 -12.47 -36.73
CA VAL A 524 -19.29 -11.79 -37.81
C VAL A 524 -20.21 -11.41 -38.98
N ARG A 525 -21.09 -12.32 -39.43
CA ARG A 525 -22.07 -12.05 -40.50
C ARG A 525 -23.01 -10.89 -40.14
N SER A 526 -23.43 -10.82 -38.88
CA SER A 526 -24.29 -9.73 -38.38
C SER A 526 -23.54 -8.44 -38.04
N GLY A 527 -22.21 -8.43 -38.16
CA GLY A 527 -21.37 -7.29 -37.78
C GLY A 527 -21.40 -6.96 -36.29
N ASN A 528 -21.80 -7.91 -35.44
CA ASN A 528 -21.99 -7.71 -34.01
C ASN A 528 -20.70 -7.99 -33.24
N PHE A 529 -19.85 -6.96 -33.14
CA PHE A 529 -18.57 -7.03 -32.42
C PHE A 529 -18.68 -7.52 -30.98
N MET A 530 -19.73 -7.12 -30.25
CA MET A 530 -19.95 -7.58 -28.88
C MET A 530 -20.33 -9.07 -28.81
N ALA A 531 -21.06 -9.58 -29.80
CA ALA A 531 -21.37 -11.02 -29.89
C ALA A 531 -20.12 -11.83 -30.26
N MET A 532 -19.25 -11.30 -31.12
CA MET A 532 -17.96 -11.93 -31.45
C MET A 532 -17.12 -12.18 -30.20
N ARG A 533 -17.05 -11.19 -29.29
CA ARG A 533 -16.26 -11.26 -28.04
C ARG A 533 -16.76 -12.32 -27.04
N ARG A 534 -18.03 -12.72 -27.11
CA ARG A 534 -18.64 -13.71 -26.20
C ARG A 534 -18.97 -15.05 -26.87
N ALA A 535 -18.57 -15.25 -28.12
CA ALA A 535 -18.91 -16.46 -28.88
C ALA A 535 -18.42 -17.75 -28.20
N ALA A 536 -17.23 -17.72 -27.57
CA ALA A 536 -16.70 -18.84 -26.78
C ALA A 536 -17.29 -18.98 -25.37
N PHE A 537 -18.52 -18.52 -25.16
CA PHE A 537 -19.36 -18.78 -23.99
C PHE A 537 -20.81 -19.06 -24.37
N ALA A 538 -21.09 -19.33 -25.65
CA ALA A 538 -22.44 -19.48 -26.18
C ALA A 538 -23.11 -20.79 -25.73
N SER A 539 -22.34 -21.82 -25.36
CA SER A 539 -22.87 -23.11 -24.90
C SER A 539 -22.11 -23.65 -23.69
N SER A 540 -22.64 -24.71 -23.08
CA SER A 540 -21.95 -25.42 -22.00
C SER A 540 -20.70 -26.19 -22.48
N GLN A 541 -20.52 -26.34 -23.79
CA GLN A 541 -19.37 -26.98 -24.43
C GLN A 541 -18.42 -25.95 -25.08
N SER A 542 -18.50 -24.70 -24.62
CA SER A 542 -17.63 -23.65 -25.10
C SER A 542 -16.19 -23.82 -24.60
N ALA A 543 -15.22 -23.62 -25.49
CA ALA A 543 -13.81 -23.90 -25.24
C ALA A 543 -13.21 -23.02 -24.13
N LYS A 544 -13.58 -21.73 -24.06
CA LYS A 544 -13.13 -20.86 -22.95
C LYS A 544 -13.79 -21.24 -21.64
N LEU A 545 -15.05 -21.66 -21.65
CA LEU A 545 -15.74 -22.10 -20.43
C LEU A 545 -15.07 -23.36 -19.86
N GLU A 546 -14.75 -24.33 -20.72
CA GLU A 546 -14.02 -25.55 -20.32
C GLU A 546 -12.67 -25.19 -19.67
N ARG A 547 -11.86 -24.36 -20.34
CA ARG A 547 -10.58 -23.92 -19.79
C ARG A 547 -10.72 -23.14 -18.48
N LEU A 548 -11.75 -22.30 -18.34
CA LEU A 548 -12.05 -21.59 -17.11
C LEU A 548 -12.30 -22.57 -15.95
N VAL A 549 -13.12 -23.60 -16.20
CA VAL A 549 -13.45 -24.62 -15.20
C VAL A 549 -12.20 -25.42 -14.79
N GLU A 550 -11.31 -25.74 -15.73
CA GLU A 550 -10.02 -26.38 -15.43
C GLU A 550 -9.16 -25.54 -14.49
N VAL A 551 -8.97 -24.24 -14.80
CA VAL A 551 -8.19 -23.33 -13.95
C VAL A 551 -8.81 -23.22 -12.55
N VAL A 552 -10.14 -23.16 -12.45
CA VAL A 552 -10.83 -23.12 -11.14
C VAL A 552 -10.64 -24.44 -10.38
N ARG A 553 -10.63 -25.59 -11.07
CA ARG A 553 -10.37 -26.90 -10.45
C ARG A 553 -8.94 -26.99 -9.93
N GLU A 554 -7.94 -26.57 -10.70
CA GLU A 554 -6.53 -26.51 -10.28
C GLU A 554 -6.39 -25.60 -9.04
N ALA A 555 -6.99 -24.41 -9.07
CA ALA A 555 -7.01 -23.51 -7.91
C ALA A 555 -7.68 -24.12 -6.67
N ARG A 556 -8.68 -24.99 -6.85
CA ARG A 556 -9.36 -25.68 -5.76
C ARG A 556 -8.47 -26.73 -5.10
N GLU A 557 -7.65 -27.44 -5.87
CA GLU A 557 -6.69 -28.44 -5.36
C GLU A 557 -5.66 -27.78 -4.43
N ASP A 558 -5.26 -26.54 -4.74
CA ASP A 558 -4.36 -25.73 -3.92
C ASP A 558 -5.08 -24.90 -2.84
N GLY A 559 -6.41 -24.99 -2.74
CA GLY A 559 -7.23 -24.22 -1.78
C GLY A 559 -7.23 -22.70 -2.04
N LEU A 560 -6.85 -22.26 -3.24
CA LEU A 560 -6.76 -20.86 -3.65
C LEU A 560 -8.15 -20.31 -4.00
N LYS A 561 -8.34 -19.02 -3.75
CA LYS A 561 -9.57 -18.31 -4.13
C LYS A 561 -9.41 -17.63 -5.49
N VAL A 562 -10.49 -17.67 -6.26
CA VAL A 562 -10.53 -17.23 -7.66
C VAL A 562 -11.44 -16.01 -7.83
N LEU A 563 -10.98 -15.04 -8.59
CA LEU A 563 -11.74 -13.88 -9.01
C LEU A 563 -11.90 -13.92 -10.54
N VAL A 564 -13.14 -14.01 -11.02
CA VAL A 564 -13.45 -14.04 -12.45
C VAL A 564 -14.05 -12.71 -12.88
N PHE A 565 -13.47 -12.11 -13.92
CA PHE A 565 -13.97 -10.89 -14.53
C PHE A 565 -14.52 -11.15 -15.93
N SER A 566 -15.66 -10.53 -16.21
CA SER A 566 -16.20 -10.39 -17.58
C SER A 566 -16.87 -9.03 -17.72
N THR A 567 -16.97 -8.49 -18.92
CA THR A 567 -17.82 -7.35 -19.27
C THR A 567 -19.30 -7.77 -19.28
N PHE A 568 -19.59 -9.00 -19.70
CA PHE A 568 -20.93 -9.42 -20.09
C PHE A 568 -21.68 -10.18 -18.97
N LEU A 569 -22.95 -9.82 -18.75
CA LEU A 569 -23.76 -10.43 -17.70
C LEU A 569 -24.15 -11.89 -18.01
N ASP A 570 -24.42 -12.20 -19.27
CA ASP A 570 -24.72 -13.56 -19.74
C ASP A 570 -23.50 -14.48 -19.57
N VAL A 571 -22.29 -14.02 -19.87
CA VAL A 571 -21.06 -14.78 -19.61
C VAL A 571 -20.90 -15.08 -18.12
N LEU A 572 -21.11 -14.09 -17.23
CA LEU A 572 -21.07 -14.32 -15.78
C LEU A 572 -22.12 -15.34 -15.33
N GLU A 573 -23.30 -15.33 -15.93
CA GLU A 573 -24.36 -16.28 -15.61
C GLU A 573 -24.01 -17.71 -16.07
N VAL A 574 -23.46 -17.88 -17.28
CA VAL A 574 -22.97 -19.16 -17.78
C VAL A 574 -21.88 -19.73 -16.85
N VAL A 575 -20.91 -18.90 -16.46
CA VAL A 575 -19.85 -19.29 -15.52
C VAL A 575 -20.43 -19.62 -14.14
N ARG A 576 -21.42 -18.86 -13.66
CA ARG A 576 -22.09 -19.11 -12.38
C ARG A 576 -22.76 -20.49 -12.36
N VAL A 577 -23.46 -20.83 -13.44
CA VAL A 577 -24.13 -22.14 -13.58
C VAL A 577 -23.09 -23.26 -13.62
N ALA A 578 -22.00 -23.10 -14.38
CA ALA A 578 -20.94 -24.10 -14.50
C ALA A 578 -20.20 -24.37 -13.18
N LEU A 579 -19.94 -23.33 -12.38
CA LEU A 579 -19.17 -23.43 -11.13
C LEU A 579 -20.03 -23.74 -9.88
N GLY A 580 -21.35 -23.52 -9.96
CA GLY A 580 -22.31 -23.88 -8.92
C GLY A 580 -21.95 -23.33 -7.53
N ALA A 581 -21.89 -24.22 -6.53
CA ALA A 581 -21.73 -23.86 -5.11
C ALA A 581 -20.36 -23.27 -4.73
N ALA A 582 -19.38 -23.28 -5.65
CA ALA A 582 -18.10 -22.62 -5.45
C ALA A 582 -18.23 -21.09 -5.51
N VAL A 583 -19.24 -20.58 -6.22
CA VAL A 583 -19.48 -19.13 -6.37
C VAL A 583 -20.11 -18.56 -5.11
N VAL A 584 -19.41 -17.63 -4.47
CA VAL A 584 -19.87 -16.93 -3.26
C VAL A 584 -20.83 -15.79 -3.61
N GLY A 585 -20.61 -15.12 -4.74
CA GLY A 585 -21.46 -14.03 -5.17
C GLY A 585 -21.07 -13.47 -6.54
N VAL A 586 -21.91 -12.56 -7.03
CA VAL A 586 -21.73 -11.88 -8.31
C VAL A 586 -21.85 -10.36 -8.10
N ILE A 587 -20.84 -9.61 -8.53
CA ILE A 587 -20.83 -8.15 -8.45
C ILE A 587 -21.13 -7.58 -9.84
N THR A 588 -22.30 -6.96 -10.00
CA THR A 588 -22.72 -6.30 -11.24
C THR A 588 -22.93 -4.81 -11.01
N GLY A 589 -23.13 -4.05 -12.10
CA GLY A 589 -23.47 -2.63 -12.04
C GLY A 589 -24.73 -2.32 -11.21
N ALA A 590 -25.67 -3.27 -11.15
CA ALA A 590 -26.92 -3.14 -10.40
C ALA A 590 -26.75 -3.31 -8.87
N VAL A 591 -25.66 -3.92 -8.41
CA VAL A 591 -25.41 -4.15 -6.98
C VAL A 591 -25.01 -2.82 -6.32
N PRO A 592 -25.72 -2.34 -5.28
CA PRO A 592 -25.36 -1.10 -4.58
C PRO A 592 -23.99 -1.19 -3.90
N PRO A 593 -23.23 -0.09 -3.77
CA PRO A 593 -21.86 -0.11 -3.21
C PRO A 593 -21.73 -0.83 -1.85
N ALA A 594 -22.65 -0.57 -0.91
CA ALA A 594 -22.63 -1.23 0.40
C ALA A 594 -22.85 -2.74 0.31
N ALA A 595 -23.64 -3.21 -0.65
CA ALA A 595 -23.85 -4.64 -0.88
C ALA A 595 -22.64 -5.29 -1.56
N ARG A 596 -21.93 -4.57 -2.46
CA ARG A 596 -20.67 -5.05 -3.06
C ARG A 596 -19.63 -5.37 -1.99
N GLN A 597 -19.49 -4.51 -0.98
CA GLN A 597 -18.55 -4.73 0.12
C GLN A 597 -18.88 -6.01 0.91
N ARG A 598 -20.16 -6.27 1.22
CA ARG A 598 -20.57 -7.48 1.93
C ARG A 598 -20.18 -8.75 1.17
N VAL A 599 -20.40 -8.78 -0.15
CA VAL A 599 -20.00 -9.93 -0.99
C VAL A 599 -18.50 -10.16 -0.93
N VAL A 600 -17.69 -9.10 -0.96
CA VAL A 600 -16.23 -9.19 -0.84
C VAL A 600 -15.81 -9.67 0.57
N ASP A 601 -16.49 -9.20 1.62
CA ASP A 601 -16.24 -9.62 2.99
C ASP A 601 -16.56 -11.12 3.18
N ASP A 602 -17.68 -11.59 2.62
CA ASP A 602 -18.09 -13.00 2.67
C ASP A 602 -17.10 -13.89 1.90
N PHE A 603 -16.67 -13.44 0.72
CA PHE A 603 -15.61 -14.10 -0.05
C PHE A 603 -14.29 -14.17 0.73
N THR A 604 -13.92 -13.09 1.42
CA THR A 604 -12.70 -13.00 2.23
C THR A 604 -12.75 -13.92 3.43
N ARG A 605 -13.90 -14.01 4.12
CA ARG A 605 -14.10 -14.84 5.33
C ARG A 605 -14.20 -16.33 5.06
N ARG A 606 -14.61 -16.75 3.85
CA ARG A 606 -14.75 -18.16 3.52
C ARG A 606 -13.41 -18.90 3.67
N GLU A 607 -13.39 -20.01 4.38
CA GLU A 607 -12.18 -20.83 4.51
C GLU A 607 -11.98 -21.69 3.24
N GLY A 608 -10.73 -21.85 2.82
CA GLY A 608 -10.37 -22.59 1.61
C GLY A 608 -10.83 -21.93 0.31
N HIS A 609 -11.11 -22.78 -0.69
CA HIS A 609 -11.47 -22.37 -2.04
C HIS A 609 -12.82 -21.65 -2.11
N ALA A 610 -12.86 -20.59 -2.90
CA ALA A 610 -14.05 -19.79 -3.17
C ALA A 610 -13.90 -19.07 -4.52
N VAL A 611 -15.02 -18.81 -5.20
CA VAL A 611 -15.04 -18.04 -6.45
C VAL A 611 -15.89 -16.79 -6.28
N LEU A 612 -15.38 -15.64 -6.71
CA LEU A 612 -16.13 -14.40 -6.85
C LEU A 612 -16.23 -14.02 -8.32
N LEU A 613 -17.45 -13.76 -8.79
CA LEU A 613 -17.71 -13.30 -10.15
C LEU A 613 -17.94 -11.79 -10.13
N SER A 614 -17.40 -11.08 -11.11
CA SER A 614 -17.58 -9.63 -11.18
C SER A 614 -17.63 -9.13 -12.61
N GLN A 615 -18.52 -8.18 -12.86
CA GLN A 615 -18.36 -7.31 -14.02
C GLN A 615 -17.07 -6.51 -13.88
N ILE A 616 -16.26 -6.44 -14.93
CA ILE A 616 -14.94 -5.78 -14.86
C ILE A 616 -15.06 -4.29 -14.55
N ASP A 617 -16.05 -3.59 -15.10
CA ASP A 617 -16.30 -2.16 -14.82
C ASP A 617 -16.88 -1.93 -13.41
N ALA A 618 -17.59 -2.91 -12.85
CA ALA A 618 -18.28 -2.77 -11.56
C ALA A 618 -17.37 -3.13 -10.37
N GLY A 619 -16.53 -4.15 -10.51
CA GLY A 619 -15.62 -4.61 -9.46
C GLY A 619 -14.14 -4.34 -9.71
N GLY A 620 -13.75 -3.92 -10.93
CA GLY A 620 -12.39 -3.47 -11.23
C GLY A 620 -12.01 -2.16 -10.56
N VAL A 621 -12.99 -1.41 -10.03
CA VAL A 621 -12.78 -0.12 -9.37
C VAL A 621 -13.27 -0.16 -7.92
N GLY A 622 -12.44 0.31 -6.99
CA GLY A 622 -12.87 0.64 -5.62
C GLY A 622 -12.97 -0.49 -4.61
N LEU A 623 -12.85 -1.76 -5.01
CA LEU A 623 -12.91 -2.90 -4.09
C LEU A 623 -11.51 -3.38 -3.66
N ASN A 624 -11.41 -4.05 -2.51
CA ASN A 624 -10.19 -4.70 -2.04
C ASN A 624 -10.40 -6.22 -2.00
N VAL A 625 -9.81 -6.97 -2.93
CA VAL A 625 -10.08 -8.42 -3.10
C VAL A 625 -8.77 -9.23 -3.00
N GLN A 626 -7.89 -8.83 -2.07
CA GLN A 626 -6.57 -9.46 -1.84
C GLN A 626 -6.65 -10.92 -1.39
N ALA A 627 -7.82 -11.38 -0.95
CA ALA A 627 -8.03 -12.79 -0.62
C ALA A 627 -7.92 -13.72 -1.85
N ALA A 628 -8.06 -13.18 -3.07
CA ALA A 628 -7.89 -13.95 -4.30
C ALA A 628 -6.40 -14.10 -4.66
N SER A 629 -6.01 -15.31 -5.07
CA SER A 629 -4.68 -15.63 -5.60
C SER A 629 -4.72 -16.02 -7.07
N VAL A 630 -5.92 -16.22 -7.63
CA VAL A 630 -6.12 -16.48 -9.07
C VAL A 630 -7.10 -15.46 -9.60
N VAL A 631 -6.75 -14.81 -10.71
CA VAL A 631 -7.60 -13.87 -11.45
C VAL A 631 -7.81 -14.41 -12.84
N ILE A 632 -9.06 -14.53 -13.28
CA ILE A 632 -9.41 -14.97 -14.64
C ILE A 632 -10.09 -13.81 -15.36
N ILE A 633 -9.53 -13.40 -16.49
CA ILE A 633 -10.13 -12.48 -17.44
C ILE A 633 -10.80 -13.33 -18.53
N ALA A 634 -12.13 -13.41 -18.51
CA ALA A 634 -12.90 -14.28 -19.39
C ALA A 634 -12.80 -13.87 -20.87
N GLU A 635 -12.61 -12.57 -21.13
CA GLU A 635 -12.38 -12.05 -22.47
C GLU A 635 -11.51 -10.78 -22.45
N PRO A 636 -10.68 -10.55 -23.50
CA PRO A 636 -9.77 -9.42 -23.53
C PRO A 636 -10.52 -8.10 -23.62
N GLN A 637 -9.96 -7.07 -23.00
CA GLN A 637 -10.56 -5.74 -22.93
C GLN A 637 -10.01 -4.79 -23.99
N TRP A 638 -10.76 -3.76 -24.36
CA TRP A 638 -10.22 -2.79 -25.34
C TRP A 638 -9.07 -1.94 -24.79
N LYS A 639 -9.04 -1.76 -23.46
CA LYS A 639 -8.09 -0.90 -22.75
C LYS A 639 -7.24 -1.75 -21.81
N PRO A 640 -5.91 -1.78 -21.98
CA PRO A 640 -5.00 -2.50 -21.07
C PRO A 640 -5.20 -2.08 -19.61
N GLY A 641 -5.35 -0.77 -19.37
CA GLY A 641 -5.58 -0.22 -18.03
C GLY A 641 -6.81 -0.77 -17.31
N THR A 642 -7.85 -1.23 -18.03
CA THR A 642 -9.03 -1.85 -17.40
C THR A 642 -8.69 -3.21 -16.79
N GLU A 643 -7.86 -4.02 -17.48
CA GLU A 643 -7.38 -5.29 -16.94
C GLU A 643 -6.40 -5.05 -15.80
N GLU A 644 -5.47 -4.11 -15.94
CA GLU A 644 -4.54 -3.73 -14.86
C GLU A 644 -5.30 -3.26 -13.61
N GLN A 645 -6.37 -2.48 -13.77
CA GLN A 645 -7.24 -2.04 -12.67
C GLN A 645 -7.89 -3.22 -11.92
N ALA A 646 -8.36 -4.21 -12.69
CA ALA A 646 -8.99 -5.42 -12.18
C ALA A 646 -7.98 -6.35 -11.49
N ILE A 647 -6.82 -6.61 -12.11
CA ILE A 647 -5.73 -7.41 -11.52
C ILE A 647 -5.24 -6.77 -10.22
N ALA A 648 -5.09 -5.44 -10.20
CA ALA A 648 -4.67 -4.69 -9.03
C ALA A 648 -5.69 -4.75 -7.87
N ARG A 649 -6.88 -5.33 -8.04
CA ARG A 649 -7.80 -5.64 -6.92
C ARG A 649 -7.26 -6.76 -6.03
N ALA A 650 -6.57 -7.73 -6.64
CA ALA A 650 -5.97 -8.88 -5.97
C ALA A 650 -4.45 -8.69 -5.77
N HIS A 651 -3.73 -8.20 -6.79
CA HIS A 651 -2.29 -7.95 -6.75
C HIS A 651 -1.99 -6.49 -6.37
N ARG A 652 -1.96 -6.22 -5.07
CA ARG A 652 -1.72 -4.88 -4.50
C ARG A 652 -1.10 -4.97 -3.11
N MET A 653 -0.60 -3.85 -2.59
CA MET A 653 0.00 -3.76 -1.24
C MET A 653 -0.85 -4.42 -0.16
N GLY A 654 -0.29 -5.44 0.50
CA GLY A 654 -0.98 -6.28 1.48
C GLY A 654 -1.33 -7.68 0.94
N GLN A 655 -1.10 -7.93 -0.35
CA GLN A 655 -1.11 -9.28 -0.91
C GLN A 655 0.10 -10.05 -0.35
N VAL A 656 -0.16 -11.24 0.17
CA VAL A 656 0.83 -12.10 0.85
C VAL A 656 1.13 -13.39 0.08
N ARG A 657 0.32 -13.71 -0.94
CA ARG A 657 0.50 -14.86 -1.83
C ARG A 657 0.75 -14.41 -3.26
N LYS A 658 1.40 -15.28 -4.03
CA LYS A 658 1.54 -15.09 -5.49
C LYS A 658 0.17 -14.97 -6.14
N VAL A 659 0.09 -14.17 -7.20
CA VAL A 659 -1.15 -13.98 -7.96
C VAL A 659 -0.94 -14.52 -9.37
N GLN A 660 -1.77 -15.48 -9.77
CA GLN A 660 -1.83 -16.01 -11.13
C GLN A 660 -2.95 -15.28 -11.89
N VAL A 661 -2.63 -14.77 -13.07
CA VAL A 661 -3.58 -14.06 -13.94
C VAL A 661 -3.73 -14.86 -15.22
N HIS A 662 -4.91 -15.39 -15.46
CA HIS A 662 -5.29 -16.14 -16.64
C HIS A 662 -6.09 -15.25 -17.59
N ARG A 663 -5.66 -15.14 -18.83
CA ARG A 663 -6.42 -14.47 -19.90
C ARG A 663 -6.91 -15.52 -20.88
N LEU A 664 -8.22 -15.71 -20.95
CA LEU A 664 -8.83 -16.68 -21.85
C LEU A 664 -8.99 -16.07 -23.25
N LEU A 665 -8.30 -16.65 -24.24
CA LEU A 665 -8.22 -16.13 -25.60
C LEU A 665 -8.56 -17.21 -26.61
N ALA A 666 -9.35 -16.88 -27.63
CA ALA A 666 -9.66 -17.81 -28.71
C ALA A 666 -8.80 -17.54 -29.95
N GLN A 667 -8.18 -18.59 -30.49
CA GLN A 667 -7.41 -18.55 -31.73
C GLN A 667 -8.29 -18.20 -32.92
N SER A 668 -7.71 -17.52 -33.93
CA SER A 668 -8.40 -17.13 -35.16
C SER A 668 -9.71 -16.38 -34.89
N SER A 669 -9.66 -15.42 -33.98
CA SER A 669 -10.84 -14.68 -33.52
C SER A 669 -10.55 -13.20 -33.24
N VAL A 670 -11.60 -12.48 -32.88
CA VAL A 670 -11.54 -11.08 -32.44
C VAL A 670 -10.58 -10.86 -31.28
N ASP A 671 -10.32 -11.89 -30.46
CA ASP A 671 -9.43 -11.80 -29.31
C ASP A 671 -7.98 -11.50 -29.71
N GLU A 672 -7.48 -12.15 -30.78
CA GLU A 672 -6.13 -11.91 -31.32
C GLU A 672 -5.96 -10.44 -31.71
N ARG A 673 -6.96 -9.89 -32.41
CA ARG A 673 -6.96 -8.49 -32.84
C ARG A 673 -6.99 -7.52 -31.67
N ILE A 674 -7.75 -7.84 -30.62
CA ILE A 674 -7.77 -7.02 -29.40
C ILE A 674 -6.40 -7.08 -28.70
N ARG A 675 -5.76 -8.26 -28.60
CA ARG A 675 -4.42 -8.39 -28.02
C ARG A 675 -3.37 -7.59 -28.81
N GLU A 676 -3.37 -7.66 -30.14
CA GLU A 676 -2.49 -6.84 -31.01
C GLU A 676 -2.68 -5.33 -30.77
N VAL A 677 -3.92 -4.88 -30.49
CA VAL A 677 -4.19 -3.48 -30.14
C VAL A 677 -3.68 -3.15 -28.74
N GLN A 678 -3.86 -4.04 -27.77
CA GLN A 678 -3.38 -3.85 -26.41
C GLN A 678 -1.85 -3.75 -26.34
N GLU A 679 -1.12 -4.66 -27.01
CA GLU A 679 0.34 -4.70 -27.02
C GLU A 679 0.96 -3.41 -27.60
N ARG A 680 0.40 -2.90 -28.70
CA ARG A 680 0.81 -1.61 -29.27
C ARG A 680 0.64 -0.46 -28.29
N LYS A 681 -0.49 -0.42 -27.57
CA LYS A 681 -0.76 0.63 -26.57
C LYS A 681 0.17 0.53 -25.35
N SER A 682 0.41 -0.69 -24.86
CA SER A 682 1.31 -0.91 -23.72
C SER A 682 2.76 -0.54 -24.04
N THR A 683 3.23 -0.86 -25.26
CA THR A 683 4.60 -0.51 -25.69
C THR A 683 4.81 1.01 -25.70
N LEU A 684 3.87 1.76 -26.28
CA LEU A 684 3.90 3.22 -26.28
C LEU A 684 3.89 3.78 -24.86
N PHE A 685 3.06 3.24 -23.97
CA PHE A 685 3.01 3.69 -22.57
C PHE A 685 4.34 3.45 -21.85
N ASP A 686 4.92 2.25 -22.00
CA ASP A 686 6.15 1.86 -21.30
C ASP A 686 7.37 2.66 -21.76
N GLU A 687 7.45 3.00 -23.05
CA GLU A 687 8.50 3.84 -23.60
C GLU A 687 8.54 5.22 -22.92
N PHE A 688 7.38 5.84 -22.71
CA PHE A 688 7.30 7.17 -22.08
C PHE A 688 7.34 7.14 -20.55
N ALA A 689 6.82 6.07 -19.93
CA ALA A 689 6.54 6.05 -18.49
C ALA A 689 7.45 5.15 -17.63
N ARG A 690 8.03 4.05 -18.16
CA ARG A 690 8.57 2.96 -17.32
C ARG A 690 10.09 2.78 -17.27
N LYS A 691 10.92 3.43 -18.10
CA LYS A 691 12.36 3.04 -18.17
C LYS A 691 13.12 3.24 -16.84
N SER A 692 13.24 2.16 -16.06
CA SER A 692 14.17 1.96 -14.94
C SER A 692 15.53 1.53 -15.49
N ASP A 693 16.60 2.23 -15.14
CA ASP A 693 17.97 1.96 -15.60
C ASP A 693 18.55 0.60 -15.12
N ALA A 694 17.75 -0.26 -14.48
CA ALA A 694 18.20 -1.51 -13.85
C ALA A 694 18.12 -2.77 -14.74
N LYS A 695 17.42 -2.74 -15.89
CA LYS A 695 17.23 -3.94 -16.77
C LYS A 695 18.11 -3.97 -18.02
N ASP A 696 18.91 -2.94 -18.31
CA ASP A 696 19.79 -2.92 -19.50
C ASP A 696 21.06 -3.81 -19.36
N ALA A 697 21.22 -4.54 -18.25
CA ALA A 697 22.35 -5.44 -18.03
C ALA A 697 22.13 -6.89 -18.51
N ASP A 698 20.89 -7.32 -18.80
CA ASP A 698 20.64 -8.72 -19.15
C ASP A 698 19.50 -8.90 -20.16
N ARG A 699 19.88 -9.03 -21.44
CA ARG A 699 19.28 -9.81 -22.55
C ARG A 699 19.31 -9.09 -23.89
N ARG A 700 20.43 -9.29 -24.60
CA ARG A 700 20.37 -9.55 -26.05
C ARG A 700 19.76 -10.93 -26.22
N ALA A 701 18.54 -11.02 -26.74
CA ALA A 701 18.01 -12.12 -27.57
C ALA A 701 16.48 -12.06 -27.62
N THR A 702 15.96 -11.45 -28.67
CA THR A 702 14.82 -11.94 -29.45
C THR A 702 14.80 -11.13 -30.75
N ASP A 703 14.83 -11.83 -31.89
CA ASP A 703 14.78 -11.27 -33.24
C ASP A 703 13.66 -10.23 -33.39
N THR A 704 14.04 -9.01 -33.73
CA THR A 704 13.12 -7.96 -34.19
C THR A 704 13.38 -7.70 -35.68
N THR A 705 13.07 -8.69 -36.51
CA THR A 705 12.98 -8.49 -37.96
C THR A 705 11.56 -8.80 -38.41
N GLU A 706 10.69 -7.80 -38.30
CA GLU A 706 9.58 -7.46 -39.22
C GLU A 706 8.77 -6.31 -38.62
N HIS A 707 9.40 -5.13 -38.48
CA HIS A 707 8.66 -3.89 -38.23
C HIS A 707 8.39 -3.23 -39.59
N ARG A 708 7.21 -3.47 -40.18
CA ARG A 708 6.73 -2.67 -41.32
C ARG A 708 6.18 -1.35 -40.76
N PRO A 709 6.77 -0.19 -41.09
CA PRO A 709 6.18 1.09 -40.75
C PRO A 709 5.03 1.35 -41.72
N ALA A 710 3.79 1.20 -41.26
CA ALA A 710 2.62 1.64 -42.02
C ALA A 710 1.49 2.08 -41.06
N ASP A 711 1.07 3.34 -41.24
CA ASP A 711 -0.05 4.05 -40.61
C ASP A 711 0.06 4.43 -39.12
N ASP A 712 0.93 5.39 -38.85
CA ASP A 712 0.85 6.28 -37.68
C ASP A 712 -0.38 7.21 -37.80
N GLY A 713 -1.55 6.77 -37.34
CA GLY A 713 -2.64 7.71 -37.07
C GLY A 713 -4.07 7.16 -36.99
N ALA A 714 -4.37 6.02 -37.61
CA ALA A 714 -5.72 5.45 -37.54
C ALA A 714 -5.85 4.57 -36.28
N ALA A 715 -6.62 5.04 -35.30
CA ALA A 715 -7.04 4.16 -34.21
C ALA A 715 -7.76 2.95 -34.84
N VAL A 716 -7.26 1.74 -34.59
CA VAL A 716 -7.97 0.51 -34.97
C VAL A 716 -9.38 0.63 -34.40
N THR A 717 -10.40 0.59 -35.24
CA THR A 717 -11.80 0.76 -34.80
C THR A 717 -12.46 -0.61 -34.68
N GLU A 718 -13.52 -0.70 -33.87
CA GLU A 718 -14.36 -1.89 -33.78
C GLU A 718 -14.86 -2.30 -35.18
N GLN A 719 -15.29 -1.32 -35.99
CA GLN A 719 -15.73 -1.55 -37.37
C GLN A 719 -14.60 -2.08 -38.27
N GLY A 720 -13.36 -1.61 -38.07
CA GLY A 720 -12.20 -2.12 -38.80
C GLY A 720 -11.92 -3.59 -38.50
N ILE A 721 -12.04 -3.99 -37.23
CA ILE A 721 -11.87 -5.40 -36.83
C ILE A 721 -13.00 -6.27 -37.38
N VAL A 722 -14.25 -5.81 -37.30
CA VAL A 722 -15.40 -6.54 -37.87
C VAL A 722 -15.19 -6.79 -39.36
N ARG A 723 -14.77 -5.77 -40.13
CA ARG A 723 -14.49 -5.90 -41.57
C ARG A 723 -13.34 -6.87 -41.85
N ALA A 724 -12.27 -6.80 -41.05
CA ALA A 724 -11.14 -7.73 -41.19
C ALA A 724 -11.57 -9.18 -40.96
N GLU A 725 -12.43 -9.43 -39.97
CA GLU A 725 -12.97 -10.76 -39.67
C GLU A 725 -13.97 -11.24 -40.73
N GLN A 726 -14.82 -10.35 -41.26
CA GLN A 726 -15.70 -10.66 -42.39
C GLN A 726 -14.89 -11.09 -43.61
N HIS A 727 -13.84 -10.35 -43.95
CA HIS A 727 -12.92 -10.70 -45.03
C HIS A 727 -12.22 -12.05 -44.79
N ARG A 728 -11.73 -12.29 -43.57
CA ARG A 728 -11.08 -13.56 -43.19
C ARG A 728 -12.01 -14.77 -43.37
N LEU A 729 -13.29 -14.62 -43.07
CA LEU A 729 -14.30 -15.68 -43.21
C LEU A 729 -14.96 -15.73 -44.60
N GLY A 730 -14.51 -14.92 -45.57
CA GLY A 730 -15.10 -14.88 -46.91
C GLY A 730 -16.53 -14.34 -46.94
N ILE A 731 -16.92 -13.56 -45.95
CA ILE A 731 -18.24 -12.91 -45.86
C ILE A 731 -18.13 -11.57 -46.60
N THR A 732 -18.54 -11.52 -47.87
CA THR A 732 -18.71 -10.25 -48.60
C THR A 732 -19.85 -9.43 -47.99
N ALA A 733 -19.59 -8.13 -47.80
CA ALA A 733 -20.51 -7.16 -47.22
C ALA A 733 -21.80 -6.96 -48.04
#